data_AF-A0AAU9NXK7-F1
#
_entry.id   AF-A0AAU9NXK7-F1
#
_cell.length_a   1.000
_cell.length_b   1.000
_cell.length_c   1.000
_cell.angle_alpha   90.00
_cell.angle_beta   90.00
_cell.angle_gamma   90.00
#
_symmetry.space_group_name_H-M   'P 1'
#
loop_
_entity.id
_entity.type
_entity.pdbx_description
1 polymer ?
#
loop_
_entity_poly.entity_id
_entity_poly.type
_entity_poly.pdbx_seq_one_letter_code
_entity_poly.pdbx_strand_id
1 'polypeptide(L)'
;MPLRLEIKRKLAQRSERVKSVDLHPTEPWILTSLYSGTVCIWDYQSQAMAKSFEVTELPVRSAKFVARKQWVVAGADDMFIRVYNYNTMDKVKVFEAHTDYIRCVAVHPTLPYILSSSDDMLIKLWDWEKSWYCTQIFEGHSHYVMQVTINPKDTNTFASASLDRTIKIWNLGSPDPNFTLDAHLKGVNCVDYFTGGDKPYLITGSDDHTAKVWDYQTKTCVQTLEGHTHNVSAVCFHPELPIIITGSEDGTVRIWHSTTYRLENTLNYGLERVWAVGYMKGSRRIAIGYDEGTIMVKVGREEPVVSMDNSGKIIWAKHNEIQTVNIKSVGADFEVSDGERLPLGVKELGTCDLYPQSLKHNPNGRFVVVCGDGEYIIYTALAWRNRSFGSALEIVWSSDGEYAVRESTTKIKIFNKSFQEKKSIRPTFSAERMYGGSLLAMCSNDFICFYDWAECRLIQRIDVNVKNLYWADSGDMLAISSDSSFYILQYNHDVVSAHLDSGRSVDEQGIEDSFKLLYEVSERVRTGLWVGDCFIYTNSSWRLNYCVGGEVTTMFHLDRPMYLLGYLANQSRVFLIDKEFNVIGYTLLLTLIEYKTLVMRGDLDKASTVLPSIPKEHHNSVAHFLESRGMIDEALEVATDPDYRFELAIQLGKLEIAKDIALVAESESKWKQLGELAMSTGLLEMAEDCLKHANDLSGLLLLYSSLGDAEEMAKLALVAKENGKNNVAFACLFMLGKLEDCLQLLVDSNRIPEAALMARSYLPSKVSEIVALWRKDLNKVNQKAAESLADPEEYPNMFEDWQIALEVEERATETRSSYPPAEEYVNYVDRSHVNLVDIFKHMQLDDDEPHENGELDHEEGVEENGNEGEYIDGQEEEAAAAENANTNANAMDNDSSDGAQLRQPKSNWLGLILLLCLHHVTKSIKDVSCFMQLLQVPVCGVIFYSLGKALHPLFFLSEAIIILGRKEYLTLLQK
;
A
#
# COMPACT_ATOMS: atom_id res chain seq x y z
N MET A 1 37.87 19.77 -15.69
CA MET A 1 37.94 19.93 -14.20
C MET A 1 38.05 18.55 -13.55
N PRO A 2 38.39 18.40 -12.26
CA PRO A 2 38.19 17.13 -11.56
C PRO A 2 36.71 16.71 -11.57
N LEU A 3 36.47 15.41 -11.62
CA LEU A 3 35.15 14.80 -11.75
C LEU A 3 34.42 14.90 -10.40
N ARG A 4 33.44 15.80 -10.31
CA ARG A 4 32.72 16.13 -9.06
C ARG A 4 31.79 15.00 -8.58
N LEU A 5 32.39 14.00 -7.95
CA LEU A 5 31.68 12.88 -7.33
C LEU A 5 31.02 13.32 -6.01
N GLU A 6 29.69 13.20 -5.94
CA GLU A 6 28.91 13.38 -4.71
C GLU A 6 29.06 12.14 -3.82
N ILE A 7 30.10 12.11 -2.98
CA ILE A 7 30.46 10.94 -2.15
C ILE A 7 29.68 10.99 -0.83
N LYS A 8 28.68 10.11 -0.68
CA LYS A 8 27.83 10.01 0.52
C LYS A 8 28.03 8.68 1.25
N ARG A 9 28.54 8.74 2.49
CA ARG A 9 28.62 7.58 3.39
C ARG A 9 27.21 7.02 3.64
N LYS A 10 27.07 5.70 3.57
CA LYS A 10 25.79 4.99 3.66
C LYS A 10 25.72 3.88 4.69
N LEU A 11 26.86 3.31 5.07
CA LEU A 11 27.00 2.46 6.26
C LEU A 11 28.37 2.77 6.88
N ALA A 12 28.48 2.73 8.20
CA ALA A 12 29.76 2.70 8.90
C ALA A 12 29.58 1.83 10.15
N GLN A 13 30.21 0.66 10.16
CA GLN A 13 30.11 -0.31 11.25
C GLN A 13 31.50 -0.71 11.71
N ARG A 14 31.75 -0.56 13.02
CA ARG A 14 32.98 -1.01 13.65
C ARG A 14 32.90 -2.51 13.91
N SER A 15 33.95 -3.22 13.50
CA SER A 15 34.17 -4.63 13.79
C SER A 15 35.69 -4.86 13.85
N GLU A 16 36.10 -6.08 14.11
CA GLU A 16 37.48 -6.50 13.88
C GLU A 16 37.85 -6.42 12.39
N ARG A 17 39.16 -6.56 12.13
CA ARG A 17 39.79 -6.59 10.81
C ARG A 17 38.98 -7.38 9.79
N VAL A 18 38.47 -6.68 8.79
CA VAL A 18 37.73 -7.26 7.67
C VAL A 18 38.72 -7.70 6.61
N LYS A 19 38.69 -8.98 6.22
CA LYS A 19 39.60 -9.55 5.22
C LYS A 19 39.02 -9.60 3.82
N SER A 20 37.70 -9.78 3.69
CA SER A 20 37.00 -9.60 2.43
C SER A 20 35.62 -8.99 2.63
N VAL A 21 35.13 -8.38 1.55
CA VAL A 21 33.79 -7.81 1.44
C VAL A 21 33.11 -8.39 0.19
N ASP A 22 31.80 -8.54 0.22
CA ASP A 22 30.97 -8.81 -0.96
C ASP A 22 29.60 -8.11 -0.82
N LEU A 23 28.91 -7.90 -1.95
CA LEU A 23 27.64 -7.19 -2.00
C LEU A 23 26.57 -8.08 -2.64
N HIS A 24 25.44 -8.24 -1.96
CA HIS A 24 24.35 -9.06 -2.49
C HIS A 24 23.67 -8.36 -3.69
N PRO A 25 23.31 -9.08 -4.77
CA PRO A 25 22.82 -8.45 -6.01
C PRO A 25 21.38 -7.92 -5.93
N THR A 26 20.53 -8.46 -5.04
CA THR A 26 19.14 -7.99 -4.82
C THR A 26 18.96 -7.38 -3.43
N GLU A 27 19.06 -8.20 -2.39
CA GLU A 27 18.95 -7.78 -0.98
C GLU A 27 19.93 -6.66 -0.60
N PRO A 28 19.57 -5.79 0.35
CA PRO A 28 20.41 -4.68 0.80
C PRO A 28 21.58 -5.10 1.70
N TRP A 29 22.27 -6.19 1.36
CA TRP A 29 23.23 -6.85 2.24
C TRP A 29 24.69 -6.69 1.80
N ILE A 30 25.56 -6.42 2.77
CA ILE A 30 27.02 -6.52 2.65
C ILE A 30 27.46 -7.74 3.44
N LEU A 31 28.20 -8.64 2.79
CA LEU A 31 28.93 -9.72 3.42
C LEU A 31 30.31 -9.21 3.86
N THR A 32 30.74 -9.58 5.06
CA THR A 32 32.05 -9.24 5.62
C THR A 32 32.66 -10.48 6.25
N SER A 33 33.91 -10.80 5.90
CA SER A 33 34.66 -11.87 6.56
C SER A 33 35.70 -11.29 7.51
N LEU A 34 35.73 -11.76 8.75
CA LEU A 34 36.56 -11.20 9.82
C LEU A 34 37.80 -12.04 10.09
N TYR A 35 38.82 -11.38 10.64
CA TYR A 35 40.09 -12.01 11.01
C TYR A 35 39.96 -12.98 12.21
N SER A 36 38.92 -12.88 13.03
CA SER A 36 38.52 -13.89 14.03
C SER A 36 37.93 -15.18 13.42
N GLY A 37 37.65 -15.21 12.12
CA GLY A 37 36.96 -16.33 11.48
C GLY A 37 35.42 -16.30 11.58
N THR A 38 34.86 -15.21 12.10
CA THR A 38 33.42 -14.91 12.00
C THR A 38 33.08 -14.31 10.63
N VAL A 39 31.87 -14.59 10.13
CA VAL A 39 31.29 -13.95 8.94
C VAL A 39 30.02 -13.21 9.33
N CYS A 40 29.95 -11.92 9.00
CA CYS A 40 28.83 -11.04 9.30
C CYS A 40 28.16 -10.52 8.03
N ILE A 41 26.83 -10.49 8.04
CA ILE A 41 25.97 -9.93 7.00
C ILE A 41 25.28 -8.69 7.59
N TRP A 42 25.50 -7.53 6.96
CA TRP A 42 24.97 -6.24 7.40
C TRP A 42 23.91 -5.75 6.41
N ASP A 43 22.76 -5.30 6.92
CA ASP A 43 21.78 -4.59 6.10
C ASP A 43 22.10 -3.09 6.12
N TYR A 44 22.41 -2.53 4.95
CA TYR A 44 22.71 -1.11 4.80
C TYR A 44 21.48 -0.21 4.67
N GLN A 45 20.26 -0.76 4.61
CA GLN A 45 19.03 0.03 4.72
C GLN A 45 18.67 0.28 6.19
N SER A 46 18.50 -0.76 7.01
CA SER A 46 18.27 -0.61 8.46
C SER A 46 19.50 -0.18 9.27
N GLN A 47 20.70 -0.21 8.67
CA GLN A 47 22.01 -0.05 9.32
C GLN A 47 22.38 -1.18 10.30
N ALA A 48 21.55 -2.21 10.46
CA ALA A 48 21.76 -3.27 11.44
C ALA A 48 22.67 -4.41 10.93
N MET A 49 23.22 -5.18 11.87
CA MET A 49 23.69 -6.52 11.56
C MET A 49 22.46 -7.40 11.31
N ALA A 50 22.29 -7.90 10.08
CA ALA A 50 21.18 -8.79 9.77
C ALA A 50 21.42 -10.19 10.33
N LYS A 51 22.65 -10.68 10.22
CA LYS A 51 23.06 -12.07 10.52
C LYS A 51 24.56 -12.13 10.82
N SER A 52 24.98 -13.04 11.71
CA SER A 52 26.39 -13.36 11.97
C SER A 52 26.52 -14.83 12.35
N PHE A 53 27.62 -15.46 11.95
CA PHE A 53 27.95 -16.84 12.30
C PHE A 53 29.45 -17.07 12.31
N GLU A 54 29.91 -17.86 13.27
CA GLU A 54 31.30 -18.31 13.38
C GLU A 54 31.57 -19.42 12.36
N VAL A 55 32.61 -19.26 11.54
CA VAL A 55 32.99 -20.25 10.52
C VAL A 55 34.12 -21.15 11.05
N THR A 56 35.07 -20.54 11.74
CA THR A 56 36.33 -21.09 12.29
C THR A 56 36.86 -20.17 13.39
N GLU A 57 37.73 -20.68 14.26
CA GLU A 57 38.58 -19.85 15.16
C GLU A 57 39.75 -19.16 14.41
N LEU A 58 40.01 -19.59 13.16
CA LEU A 58 41.07 -19.06 12.28
C LEU A 58 40.50 -18.09 11.22
N PRO A 59 41.30 -17.12 10.73
CA PRO A 59 40.83 -16.07 9.82
C PRO A 59 40.11 -16.56 8.57
N VAL A 60 38.91 -16.02 8.28
CA VAL A 60 38.25 -16.21 6.99
C VAL A 60 38.73 -15.12 6.03
N ARG A 61 39.70 -15.44 5.17
CA ARG A 61 40.27 -14.45 4.24
C ARG A 61 39.29 -14.04 3.14
N SER A 62 38.46 -14.96 2.67
CA SER A 62 37.59 -14.72 1.52
C SER A 62 36.19 -15.30 1.74
N ALA A 63 35.16 -14.48 1.58
CA ALA A 63 33.77 -14.91 1.52
C ALA A 63 33.04 -14.25 0.34
N LYS A 64 32.12 -14.99 -0.29
CA LYS A 64 31.32 -14.54 -1.46
C LYS A 64 29.90 -15.08 -1.40
N PHE A 65 28.94 -14.32 -1.93
CA PHE A 65 27.56 -14.76 -2.14
C PHE A 65 27.44 -15.64 -3.41
N VAL A 66 26.57 -16.65 -3.32
CA VAL A 66 26.03 -17.41 -4.44
C VAL A 66 24.51 -17.25 -4.42
N ALA A 67 24.03 -16.05 -4.71
CA ALA A 67 22.61 -15.67 -4.61
C ALA A 67 21.69 -16.66 -5.35
N ARG A 68 22.11 -17.17 -6.53
CA ARG A 68 21.37 -18.17 -7.32
C ARG A 68 21.17 -19.55 -6.68
N LYS A 69 21.80 -19.83 -5.53
CA LYS A 69 21.55 -21.01 -4.68
C LYS A 69 21.27 -20.63 -3.22
N GLN A 70 21.18 -19.33 -2.91
CA GLN A 70 21.04 -18.76 -1.56
C GLN A 70 22.18 -19.12 -0.59
N TRP A 71 23.42 -19.20 -1.08
CA TRP A 71 24.59 -19.57 -0.27
C TRP A 71 25.57 -18.42 -0.01
N VAL A 72 26.32 -18.52 1.09
CA VAL A 72 27.64 -17.90 1.29
C VAL A 72 28.68 -19.01 1.19
N VAL A 73 29.76 -18.76 0.44
CA VAL A 73 30.96 -19.59 0.40
C VAL A 73 32.07 -18.84 1.11
N ALA A 74 32.77 -19.51 2.03
CA ALA A 74 33.86 -18.96 2.82
C ALA A 74 35.10 -19.88 2.75
N GLY A 75 36.28 -19.28 2.52
CA GLY A 75 37.60 -19.93 2.60
C GLY A 75 38.44 -19.29 3.70
N ALA A 76 39.11 -20.12 4.49
CA ALA A 76 39.80 -19.72 5.72
C ALA A 76 41.24 -20.26 5.79
N ASP A 77 41.97 -19.79 6.81
CA ASP A 77 43.34 -20.22 7.15
C ASP A 77 43.42 -21.65 7.69
N ASP A 78 42.29 -22.31 7.93
CA ASP A 78 42.26 -23.74 8.28
C ASP A 78 42.29 -24.68 7.06
N MET A 79 42.43 -24.14 5.84
CA MET A 79 42.51 -24.87 4.55
C MET A 79 41.18 -25.45 4.03
N PHE A 80 40.06 -25.25 4.74
CA PHE A 80 38.73 -25.70 4.33
C PHE A 80 37.93 -24.62 3.60
N ILE A 81 37.13 -25.06 2.63
CA ILE A 81 36.00 -24.28 2.09
C ILE A 81 34.73 -24.72 2.79
N ARG A 82 33.94 -23.74 3.25
CA ARG A 82 32.66 -23.93 3.92
C ARG A 82 31.54 -23.18 3.20
N VAL A 83 30.39 -23.82 3.11
CA VAL A 83 29.22 -23.33 2.36
C VAL A 83 28.02 -23.34 3.27
N TYR A 84 27.39 -22.18 3.43
CA TYR A 84 26.26 -21.94 4.32
C TYR A 84 25.05 -21.46 3.52
N ASN A 85 23.85 -21.95 3.82
CA ASN A 85 22.64 -21.30 3.33
C ASN A 85 22.41 -20.02 4.13
N TYR A 86 22.44 -18.84 3.51
CA TYR A 86 22.34 -17.58 4.28
C TYR A 86 20.91 -17.30 4.79
N ASN A 87 19.90 -18.03 4.32
CA ASN A 87 18.53 -17.92 4.81
C ASN A 87 18.33 -18.72 6.11
N THR A 88 18.76 -19.99 6.15
CA THR A 88 18.57 -20.90 7.30
C THR A 88 19.77 -21.04 8.24
N MET A 89 20.98 -20.64 7.80
CA MET A 89 22.29 -20.89 8.44
C MET A 89 22.78 -22.34 8.46
N ASP A 90 22.13 -23.24 7.74
CA ASP A 90 22.60 -24.63 7.61
C ASP A 90 23.94 -24.72 6.86
N LYS A 91 24.84 -25.58 7.37
CA LYS A 91 26.08 -25.97 6.70
C LYS A 91 25.76 -26.90 5.53
N VAL A 92 25.75 -26.37 4.31
CA VAL A 92 25.48 -27.09 3.06
C VAL A 92 26.63 -28.03 2.69
N LYS A 93 27.88 -27.58 2.85
CA LYS A 93 29.09 -28.36 2.56
C LYS A 93 30.27 -27.83 3.36
N VAL A 94 31.14 -28.75 3.79
CA VAL A 94 32.50 -28.49 4.28
C VAL A 94 33.43 -29.47 3.56
N PHE A 95 34.59 -29.00 3.10
CA PHE A 95 35.64 -29.86 2.52
C PHE A 95 37.02 -29.18 2.59
N GLU A 96 38.07 -29.98 2.74
CA GLU A 96 39.46 -29.54 2.64
C GLU A 96 39.76 -29.25 1.17
N ALA A 97 40.23 -28.05 0.86
CA ALA A 97 40.40 -27.59 -0.53
C ALA A 97 41.88 -27.44 -0.92
N HIS A 98 42.70 -26.96 0.01
CA HIS A 98 44.13 -26.69 -0.19
C HIS A 98 44.95 -27.31 0.94
N THR A 99 46.28 -27.24 0.81
CA THR A 99 47.21 -27.70 1.86
C THR A 99 47.86 -26.54 2.63
N ASP A 100 47.42 -25.31 2.34
CA ASP A 100 47.86 -24.06 2.97
C ASP A 100 46.74 -22.99 2.86
N TYR A 101 46.93 -21.82 3.47
CA TYR A 101 45.93 -20.76 3.63
C TYR A 101 45.21 -20.40 2.33
N ILE A 102 43.86 -20.41 2.36
CA ILE A 102 43.04 -20.00 1.21
C ILE A 102 42.99 -18.46 1.17
N ARG A 103 43.58 -17.87 0.12
CA ARG A 103 43.66 -16.42 -0.06
C ARG A 103 42.41 -15.83 -0.69
N CYS A 104 41.88 -16.48 -1.72
CA CYS A 104 40.74 -15.96 -2.48
C CYS A 104 39.76 -17.08 -2.87
N VAL A 105 38.48 -16.72 -2.92
CA VAL A 105 37.39 -17.52 -3.49
C VAL A 105 36.66 -16.66 -4.51
N ALA A 106 36.50 -17.15 -5.74
CA ALA A 106 35.79 -16.48 -6.83
C ALA A 106 34.66 -17.38 -7.36
N VAL A 107 33.45 -16.83 -7.48
CA VAL A 107 32.25 -17.54 -7.93
C VAL A 107 32.02 -17.28 -9.42
N HIS A 108 31.87 -18.33 -10.23
CA HIS A 108 31.61 -18.18 -11.66
C HIS A 108 30.18 -17.68 -11.92
N PRO A 109 29.96 -16.63 -12.76
CA PRO A 109 28.70 -15.91 -12.84
C PRO A 109 27.53 -16.72 -13.42
N THR A 110 27.78 -17.72 -14.27
CA THR A 110 26.75 -18.58 -14.89
C THR A 110 26.91 -20.06 -14.51
N LEU A 111 27.94 -20.73 -15.02
CA LEU A 111 28.28 -22.15 -14.73
C LEU A 111 28.50 -22.41 -13.22
N PRO A 112 28.22 -23.64 -12.71
CA PRO A 112 28.24 -24.01 -11.29
C PRO A 112 29.64 -24.20 -10.69
N TYR A 113 30.54 -23.24 -10.95
CA TYR A 113 31.95 -23.33 -10.58
C TYR A 113 32.36 -22.30 -9.52
N ILE A 114 33.30 -22.73 -8.68
CA ILE A 114 34.10 -21.87 -7.79
C ILE A 114 35.58 -22.08 -8.10
N LEU A 115 36.33 -20.99 -8.16
CA LEU A 115 37.79 -20.98 -8.13
C LEU A 115 38.25 -20.66 -6.71
N SER A 116 39.24 -21.39 -6.20
CA SER A 116 39.97 -21.05 -4.98
C SER A 116 41.46 -20.92 -5.24
N SER A 117 42.12 -20.00 -4.54
CA SER A 117 43.56 -19.77 -4.61
C SER A 117 44.19 -19.76 -3.22
N SER A 118 45.45 -20.20 -3.12
CA SER A 118 46.10 -20.49 -1.84
C SER A 118 47.60 -20.17 -1.83
N ASP A 119 48.18 -20.21 -0.64
CA ASP A 119 49.61 -20.23 -0.39
C ASP A 119 50.28 -21.53 -0.88
N ASP A 120 49.51 -22.62 -1.12
CA ASP A 120 50.01 -23.87 -1.74
C ASP A 120 50.42 -23.72 -3.23
N MET A 121 50.42 -22.49 -3.74
CA MET A 121 50.77 -22.07 -5.11
C MET A 121 49.78 -22.53 -6.19
N LEU A 122 48.71 -23.27 -5.82
CA LEU A 122 47.72 -23.81 -6.74
C LEU A 122 46.48 -22.91 -6.83
N ILE A 123 45.80 -23.04 -7.97
CA ILE A 123 44.41 -22.60 -8.15
C ILE A 123 43.59 -23.84 -8.46
N LYS A 124 42.41 -23.99 -7.83
CA LYS A 124 41.56 -25.18 -7.98
C LYS A 124 40.15 -24.80 -8.41
N LEU A 125 39.61 -25.55 -9.38
CA LEU A 125 38.25 -25.40 -9.90
C LEU A 125 37.34 -26.45 -9.28
N TRP A 126 36.26 -26.01 -8.65
CA TRP A 126 35.30 -26.86 -7.94
C TRP A 126 33.93 -26.81 -8.61
N ASP A 127 33.38 -27.96 -8.94
CA ASP A 127 32.03 -28.09 -9.50
C ASP A 127 31.05 -28.60 -8.43
N TRP A 128 30.14 -27.72 -8.00
CA TRP A 128 29.21 -28.06 -6.92
C TRP A 128 28.04 -28.95 -7.37
N GLU A 129 27.74 -29.03 -8.67
CA GLU A 129 26.72 -29.94 -9.20
C GLU A 129 27.29 -31.35 -9.37
N LYS A 130 28.60 -31.47 -9.65
CA LYS A 130 29.39 -32.70 -9.47
C LYS A 130 29.84 -32.91 -8.01
N SER A 131 28.98 -32.63 -7.04
CA SER A 131 29.18 -32.91 -5.60
C SER A 131 30.42 -32.27 -4.93
N TRP A 132 30.90 -31.14 -5.48
CA TRP A 132 32.14 -30.45 -5.08
C TRP A 132 33.42 -31.20 -5.48
N TYR A 133 33.41 -31.81 -6.66
CA TYR A 133 34.61 -32.41 -7.27
C TYR A 133 35.58 -31.32 -7.77
N CYS A 134 36.88 -31.52 -7.54
CA CYS A 134 37.95 -30.67 -8.10
C CYS A 134 38.13 -31.00 -9.59
N THR A 135 37.48 -30.25 -10.48
CA THR A 135 37.46 -30.52 -11.92
C THR A 135 38.75 -30.17 -12.63
N GLN A 136 39.52 -29.21 -12.11
CA GLN A 136 40.82 -28.80 -12.67
C GLN A 136 41.72 -28.24 -11.57
N ILE A 137 43.03 -28.45 -11.72
CA ILE A 137 44.09 -27.78 -10.96
C ILE A 137 44.91 -26.98 -11.96
N PHE A 138 45.22 -25.73 -11.65
CA PHE A 138 46.08 -24.87 -12.46
C PHE A 138 47.40 -24.65 -11.73
N GLU A 139 48.50 -25.03 -12.37
CA GLU A 139 49.84 -25.02 -11.79
C GLU A 139 50.76 -24.06 -12.57
N GLY A 140 51.80 -23.52 -11.92
CA GLY A 140 52.83 -22.71 -12.59
C GLY A 140 52.99 -21.26 -12.10
N HIS A 141 52.32 -20.87 -11.01
CA HIS A 141 52.85 -19.83 -10.12
C HIS A 141 53.97 -20.42 -9.25
N SER A 142 54.87 -19.57 -8.75
CA SER A 142 56.03 -19.97 -7.92
C SER A 142 56.03 -19.35 -6.51
N HIS A 143 54.91 -18.73 -6.13
CA HIS A 143 54.64 -18.22 -4.78
C HIS A 143 53.12 -18.14 -4.56
N TYR A 144 52.70 -17.46 -3.50
CA TYR A 144 51.33 -17.44 -3.00
C TYR A 144 50.37 -16.74 -3.98
N VAL A 145 49.25 -17.38 -4.30
CA VAL A 145 48.27 -16.84 -5.25
C VAL A 145 47.23 -16.01 -4.50
N MET A 146 47.52 -14.71 -4.37
CA MET A 146 46.83 -13.76 -3.49
C MET A 146 45.39 -13.46 -3.91
N GLN A 147 45.11 -13.37 -5.21
CA GLN A 147 43.75 -13.15 -5.72
C GLN A 147 43.52 -13.87 -7.05
N VAL A 148 42.29 -14.34 -7.25
CA VAL A 148 41.76 -14.79 -8.56
C VAL A 148 40.52 -13.97 -8.90
N THR A 149 40.36 -13.60 -10.17
CA THR A 149 39.19 -12.88 -10.69
C THR A 149 38.79 -13.42 -12.07
N ILE A 150 37.50 -13.64 -12.29
CA ILE A 150 36.96 -14.18 -13.54
C ILE A 150 36.68 -13.03 -14.50
N ASN A 151 37.06 -13.18 -15.76
CA ASN A 151 36.85 -12.15 -16.78
C ASN A 151 35.34 -11.93 -17.00
N PRO A 152 34.83 -10.69 -16.80
CA PRO A 152 33.40 -10.39 -16.93
C PRO A 152 32.92 -10.34 -18.39
N LYS A 153 33.83 -10.27 -19.37
CA LYS A 153 33.51 -10.21 -20.81
C LYS A 153 33.58 -11.59 -21.49
N ASP A 154 34.53 -12.43 -21.09
CA ASP A 154 34.61 -13.85 -21.46
C ASP A 154 34.78 -14.71 -20.20
N THR A 155 33.68 -15.25 -19.68
CA THR A 155 33.67 -15.96 -18.40
C THR A 155 34.47 -17.27 -18.41
N ASN A 156 34.88 -17.76 -19.60
CA ASN A 156 35.74 -18.93 -19.72
C ASN A 156 37.22 -18.61 -19.43
N THR A 157 37.58 -17.34 -19.24
CA THR A 157 38.93 -16.91 -18.83
C THR A 157 38.94 -16.27 -17.44
N PHE A 158 40.08 -16.37 -16.76
CA PHE A 158 40.30 -15.73 -15.46
C PHE A 158 41.75 -15.28 -15.30
N ALA A 159 41.97 -14.31 -14.41
CA ALA A 159 43.27 -13.80 -14.03
C ALA A 159 43.62 -14.19 -12.59
N SER A 160 44.90 -14.41 -12.33
CA SER A 160 45.45 -14.60 -10.97
C SER A 160 46.62 -13.66 -10.70
N ALA A 161 46.68 -13.14 -9.49
CA ALA A 161 47.79 -12.36 -8.95
C ALA A 161 48.60 -13.20 -7.95
N SER A 162 49.93 -13.09 -8.01
CA SER A 162 50.85 -13.86 -7.15
C SER A 162 51.97 -13.01 -6.58
N LEU A 163 52.50 -13.43 -5.43
CA LEU A 163 53.71 -12.86 -4.84
C LEU A 163 54.98 -13.14 -5.67
N ASP A 164 54.92 -14.01 -6.69
CA ASP A 164 55.98 -14.20 -7.69
C ASP A 164 56.13 -13.03 -8.69
N ARG A 165 55.41 -11.92 -8.46
CA ARG A 165 55.38 -10.66 -9.25
C ARG A 165 54.60 -10.75 -10.55
N THR A 166 54.10 -11.92 -10.91
CA THR A 166 53.40 -12.14 -12.17
C THR A 166 51.88 -12.13 -12.04
N ILE A 167 51.23 -11.81 -13.16
CA ILE A 167 49.82 -12.07 -13.41
C ILE A 167 49.76 -13.24 -14.39
N LYS A 168 48.90 -14.24 -14.16
CA LYS A 168 48.64 -15.30 -15.14
C LYS A 168 47.20 -15.25 -15.60
N ILE A 169 47.00 -15.40 -16.91
CA ILE A 169 45.69 -15.44 -17.54
C ILE A 169 45.45 -16.87 -18.01
N TRP A 170 44.36 -17.46 -17.57
CA TRP A 170 44.04 -18.88 -17.74
C TRP A 170 42.74 -19.06 -18.53
N ASN A 171 42.48 -20.29 -18.95
CA ASN A 171 41.25 -20.74 -19.58
C ASN A 171 40.73 -21.92 -18.75
N LEU A 172 39.44 -21.95 -18.38
CA LEU A 172 38.88 -23.00 -17.53
C LEU A 172 39.06 -24.42 -18.12
N GLY A 173 39.20 -24.53 -19.45
CA GLY A 173 39.46 -25.79 -20.16
C GLY A 173 40.93 -26.20 -20.29
N SER A 174 41.89 -25.42 -19.77
CA SER A 174 43.34 -25.65 -19.90
C SER A 174 44.03 -25.59 -18.54
N PRO A 175 44.86 -26.59 -18.14
CA PRO A 175 45.67 -26.46 -16.93
C PRO A 175 46.80 -25.42 -17.11
N ASP A 176 47.31 -25.26 -18.33
CA ASP A 176 48.34 -24.29 -18.68
C ASP A 176 47.78 -22.86 -18.82
N PRO A 177 48.53 -21.82 -18.41
CA PRO A 177 48.14 -20.43 -18.57
C PRO A 177 48.30 -19.96 -20.03
N ASN A 178 47.28 -19.26 -20.56
CA ASN A 178 47.29 -18.65 -21.89
C ASN A 178 48.49 -17.70 -22.09
N PHE A 179 48.84 -16.94 -21.04
CA PHE A 179 50.07 -16.17 -20.93
C PHE A 179 50.34 -15.72 -19.49
N THR A 180 51.59 -15.34 -19.23
CA THR A 180 52.05 -14.66 -18.01
C THR A 180 52.43 -13.21 -18.35
N LEU A 181 52.15 -12.27 -17.44
CA LEU A 181 52.64 -10.89 -17.47
C LEU A 181 53.57 -10.68 -16.27
N ASP A 182 54.77 -10.14 -16.48
CA ASP A 182 55.63 -9.65 -15.39
C ASP A 182 55.20 -8.21 -15.06
N ALA A 183 54.64 -7.99 -13.88
CA ALA A 183 53.83 -6.81 -13.61
C ALA A 183 54.49 -5.80 -12.67
N HIS A 184 55.16 -6.26 -11.61
CA HIS A 184 55.56 -5.41 -10.50
C HIS A 184 56.97 -5.74 -9.99
N LEU A 185 57.59 -4.80 -9.27
CA LEU A 185 58.94 -5.03 -8.71
C LEU A 185 58.90 -5.89 -7.44
N LYS A 186 57.73 -6.01 -6.82
CA LYS A 186 57.39 -6.89 -5.70
C LYS A 186 56.12 -7.68 -6.04
N GLY A 187 55.65 -8.49 -5.08
CA GLY A 187 54.47 -9.34 -5.25
C GLY A 187 53.18 -8.58 -5.59
N VAL A 188 52.33 -9.22 -6.38
CA VAL A 188 51.01 -8.68 -6.75
C VAL A 188 49.97 -9.20 -5.75
N ASN A 189 49.33 -8.29 -5.03
CA ASN A 189 48.33 -8.61 -4.00
C ASN A 189 46.95 -8.82 -4.60
N CYS A 190 46.60 -8.03 -5.61
CA CYS A 190 45.24 -7.92 -6.10
C CYS A 190 45.17 -7.65 -7.61
N VAL A 191 44.07 -8.09 -8.23
CA VAL A 191 43.79 -7.98 -9.66
C VAL A 191 42.29 -7.86 -9.93
N ASP A 192 41.89 -6.97 -10.85
CA ASP A 192 40.50 -6.83 -11.31
C ASP A 192 40.43 -6.54 -12.82
N TYR A 193 39.32 -6.91 -13.46
CA TYR A 193 39.06 -6.67 -14.90
C TYR A 193 38.20 -5.44 -15.12
N PHE A 194 38.49 -4.68 -16.18
CA PHE A 194 37.63 -3.56 -16.58
C PHE A 194 36.32 -4.08 -17.20
N THR A 195 35.20 -3.85 -16.53
CA THR A 195 33.87 -4.29 -16.97
C THR A 195 33.23 -3.41 -18.06
N GLY A 196 33.71 -2.18 -18.26
CA GLY A 196 33.09 -1.20 -19.18
C GLY A 196 33.56 -1.34 -20.63
N GLY A 197 32.67 -1.00 -21.58
CA GLY A 197 32.91 -0.91 -23.03
C GLY A 197 33.73 -2.05 -23.65
N ASP A 198 34.45 -1.77 -24.73
CA ASP A 198 35.31 -2.76 -25.41
C ASP A 198 36.77 -2.81 -24.91
N LYS A 199 37.22 -1.89 -24.06
CA LYS A 199 38.64 -1.81 -23.67
C LYS A 199 39.11 -3.11 -22.95
N PRO A 200 40.19 -3.77 -23.39
CA PRO A 200 40.67 -5.04 -22.82
C PRO A 200 41.63 -4.79 -21.65
N TYR A 201 41.13 -4.13 -20.58
CA TYR A 201 41.98 -3.69 -19.48
C TYR A 201 41.87 -4.57 -18.22
N LEU A 202 43.02 -4.70 -17.55
CA LEU A 202 43.20 -5.22 -16.19
C LEU A 202 43.76 -4.10 -15.30
N ILE A 203 43.55 -4.20 -14.00
CA ILE A 203 44.27 -3.41 -12.99
C ILE A 203 44.88 -4.34 -11.94
N THR A 204 46.09 -4.00 -11.47
CA THR A 204 46.79 -4.71 -10.39
C THR A 204 47.27 -3.78 -9.30
N GLY A 205 47.38 -4.30 -8.07
CA GLY A 205 47.97 -3.62 -6.91
C GLY A 205 49.06 -4.48 -6.25
N SER A 206 50.08 -3.81 -5.71
CA SER A 206 51.36 -4.42 -5.32
C SER A 206 51.95 -3.87 -4.03
N ASP A 207 52.85 -4.64 -3.43
CA ASP A 207 53.73 -4.19 -2.36
C ASP A 207 54.75 -3.12 -2.81
N ASP A 208 54.93 -2.88 -4.11
CA ASP A 208 55.75 -1.77 -4.62
C ASP A 208 55.07 -0.39 -4.53
N HIS A 209 53.90 -0.33 -3.87
CA HIS A 209 53.12 0.88 -3.57
C HIS A 209 52.50 1.54 -4.82
N THR A 210 52.60 0.88 -5.99
CA THR A 210 51.91 1.27 -7.22
C THR A 210 50.69 0.39 -7.48
N ALA A 211 49.72 0.95 -8.19
CA ALA A 211 48.74 0.17 -8.95
C ALA A 211 49.00 0.38 -10.45
N LYS A 212 48.79 -0.64 -11.28
CA LYS A 212 49.07 -0.56 -12.72
C LYS A 212 47.88 -1.00 -13.55
N VAL A 213 47.59 -0.25 -14.61
CA VAL A 213 46.58 -0.58 -15.61
C VAL A 213 47.28 -1.24 -16.80
N TRP A 214 46.80 -2.42 -17.18
CA TRP A 214 47.37 -3.27 -18.23
C TRP A 214 46.38 -3.48 -19.35
N ASP A 215 46.87 -3.48 -20.59
CA ASP A 215 46.16 -4.04 -21.73
C ASP A 215 46.57 -5.50 -21.87
N TYR A 216 45.60 -6.42 -21.71
CA TYR A 216 45.88 -7.86 -21.75
C TYR A 216 45.97 -8.44 -23.17
N GLN A 217 45.57 -7.69 -24.20
CA GLN A 217 45.76 -8.07 -25.60
C GLN A 217 47.15 -7.67 -26.09
N THR A 218 47.56 -6.41 -25.91
CA THR A 218 48.91 -5.95 -26.29
C THR A 218 49.99 -6.34 -25.28
N LYS A 219 49.60 -6.76 -24.07
CA LYS A 219 50.48 -7.15 -22.96
C LYS A 219 51.38 -6.01 -22.47
N THR A 220 50.87 -4.78 -22.54
CA THR A 220 51.58 -3.55 -22.17
C THR A 220 50.99 -2.91 -20.91
N CYS A 221 51.86 -2.26 -20.12
CA CYS A 221 51.41 -1.37 -19.04
C CYS A 221 50.92 -0.07 -19.67
N VAL A 222 49.61 0.18 -19.61
CA VAL A 222 48.96 1.38 -20.15
C VAL A 222 49.28 2.59 -19.26
N GLN A 223 49.29 2.41 -17.93
CA GLN A 223 49.63 3.46 -16.98
C GLN A 223 50.00 2.91 -15.59
N THR A 224 50.95 3.57 -14.92
CA THR A 224 51.21 3.41 -13.48
C THR A 224 50.45 4.48 -12.69
N LEU A 225 49.73 4.07 -11.65
CA LEU A 225 49.08 4.93 -10.66
C LEU A 225 49.97 4.96 -9.41
N GLU A 226 50.64 6.09 -9.20
CA GLU A 226 51.64 6.27 -8.14
C GLU A 226 51.16 7.22 -7.03
N GLY A 227 51.53 6.92 -5.78
CA GLY A 227 51.43 7.89 -4.68
C GLY A 227 50.87 7.35 -3.36
N HIS A 228 50.43 6.09 -3.29
CA HIS A 228 50.22 5.41 -2.00
C HIS A 228 51.56 5.26 -1.26
N THR A 229 51.55 5.32 0.07
CA THR A 229 52.79 5.24 0.87
C THR A 229 53.10 3.84 1.41
N HIS A 230 52.14 2.92 1.29
CA HIS A 230 52.26 1.52 1.68
C HIS A 230 51.63 0.60 0.62
N ASN A 231 51.64 -0.71 0.88
CA ASN A 231 51.16 -1.75 -0.05
C ASN A 231 49.74 -1.45 -0.57
N VAL A 232 49.50 -1.66 -1.86
CA VAL A 232 48.14 -1.63 -2.41
C VAL A 232 47.53 -3.01 -2.17
N SER A 233 46.51 -3.06 -1.32
CA SER A 233 45.88 -4.29 -0.82
C SER A 233 44.67 -4.72 -1.65
N ALA A 234 43.95 -3.74 -2.22
CA ALA A 234 42.79 -3.97 -3.08
C ALA A 234 42.76 -2.98 -4.26
N VAL A 235 42.41 -3.47 -5.45
CA VAL A 235 42.13 -2.66 -6.65
C VAL A 235 40.79 -3.07 -7.25
N CYS A 236 40.10 -2.12 -7.88
CA CYS A 236 38.79 -2.35 -8.48
C CYS A 236 38.50 -1.34 -9.60
N PHE A 237 37.87 -1.81 -10.69
CA PHE A 237 37.15 -0.93 -11.62
C PHE A 237 35.68 -0.80 -11.21
N HIS A 238 35.17 0.42 -11.10
CA HIS A 238 33.74 0.60 -10.83
C HIS A 238 32.91 0.29 -12.08
N PRO A 239 31.82 -0.51 -11.99
CA PRO A 239 31.12 -0.98 -13.18
C PRO A 239 30.40 0.13 -13.95
N GLU A 240 29.73 1.06 -13.27
CA GLU A 240 28.87 2.09 -13.90
C GLU A 240 29.53 3.47 -14.08
N LEU A 241 30.77 3.65 -13.60
CA LEU A 241 31.42 4.97 -13.47
C LEU A 241 32.82 4.93 -14.09
N PRO A 242 33.36 6.08 -14.55
CA PRO A 242 34.65 6.13 -15.23
C PRO A 242 35.79 6.20 -14.18
N ILE A 243 35.74 5.33 -13.17
CA ILE A 243 36.63 5.40 -12.01
C ILE A 243 37.27 4.07 -11.66
N ILE A 244 38.50 4.18 -11.18
CA ILE A 244 39.32 3.16 -10.57
C ILE A 244 39.38 3.45 -9.07
N ILE A 245 39.33 2.39 -8.26
CA ILE A 245 39.40 2.48 -6.80
C ILE A 245 40.60 1.65 -6.32
N THR A 246 41.50 2.26 -5.55
CA THR A 246 42.66 1.57 -4.95
C THR A 246 42.63 1.76 -3.42
N GLY A 247 42.73 0.66 -2.68
CA GLY A 247 42.83 0.64 -1.22
C GLY A 247 44.23 0.20 -0.80
N SER A 248 44.75 0.80 0.27
CA SER A 248 46.12 0.57 0.74
C SER A 248 46.23 0.39 2.25
N GLU A 249 47.34 -0.23 2.67
CA GLU A 249 47.84 -0.22 4.04
C GLU A 249 48.31 1.18 4.52
N ASP A 250 48.15 2.24 3.71
CA ASP A 250 48.24 3.65 4.17
C ASP A 250 46.92 4.19 4.77
N GLY A 251 45.90 3.34 4.85
CA GLY A 251 44.56 3.68 5.38
C GLY A 251 43.72 4.53 4.44
N THR A 252 44.26 4.92 3.28
CA THR A 252 43.53 5.69 2.27
C THR A 252 42.90 4.79 1.21
N VAL A 253 41.74 5.23 0.71
CA VAL A 253 41.15 4.74 -0.53
C VAL A 253 41.20 5.87 -1.55
N ARG A 254 41.88 5.64 -2.68
CA ARG A 254 42.04 6.62 -3.74
C ARG A 254 41.11 6.31 -4.89
N ILE A 255 40.47 7.36 -5.41
CA ILE A 255 39.59 7.31 -6.56
C ILE A 255 40.31 8.02 -7.71
N TRP A 256 40.55 7.28 -8.79
CA TRP A 256 41.22 7.76 -9.98
C TRP A 256 40.27 7.72 -11.17
N HIS A 257 40.45 8.61 -12.14
CA HIS A 257 39.65 8.58 -13.37
C HIS A 257 40.17 7.49 -14.34
N SER A 258 39.31 6.61 -14.84
CA SER A 258 39.69 5.46 -15.67
C SER A 258 40.18 5.80 -17.08
N THR A 259 39.92 7.01 -17.61
CA THR A 259 40.41 7.45 -18.93
C THR A 259 41.63 8.37 -18.80
N THR A 260 41.66 9.29 -17.84
CA THR A 260 42.76 10.26 -17.68
C THR A 260 43.81 9.84 -16.66
N TYR A 261 43.53 8.81 -15.85
CA TYR A 261 44.37 8.26 -14.79
C TYR A 261 44.81 9.26 -13.71
N ARG A 262 44.11 10.39 -13.61
CA ARG A 262 44.34 11.41 -12.58
C ARG A 262 43.70 10.97 -11.26
N LEU A 263 44.32 11.36 -10.15
CA LEU A 263 43.76 11.22 -8.80
C LEU A 263 42.65 12.25 -8.62
N GLU A 264 41.41 11.79 -8.49
CA GLU A 264 40.22 12.65 -8.36
C GLU A 264 39.88 12.90 -6.88
N ASN A 265 40.05 11.89 -6.02
CA ASN A 265 39.80 12.02 -4.58
C ASN A 265 40.62 11.02 -3.75
N THR A 266 40.90 11.35 -2.49
CA THR A 266 41.54 10.48 -1.49
C THR A 266 40.68 10.46 -0.24
N LEU A 267 40.07 9.31 0.04
CA LEU A 267 39.23 9.08 1.21
C LEU A 267 40.08 8.48 2.34
N ASN A 268 40.00 9.08 3.53
CA ASN A 268 40.48 8.49 4.77
C ASN A 268 39.37 8.64 5.81
N TYR A 269 39.04 7.55 6.52
CA TYR A 269 37.98 7.50 7.52
C TYR A 269 38.47 7.14 8.94
N GLY A 270 39.78 6.99 9.16
CA GLY A 270 40.35 6.72 10.48
C GLY A 270 39.95 5.35 11.05
N LEU A 271 39.94 4.30 10.22
CA LEU A 271 39.75 2.90 10.61
C LEU A 271 41.00 2.04 10.36
N GLU A 272 42.18 2.69 10.41
CA GLU A 272 43.47 2.12 10.01
C GLU A 272 43.45 1.56 8.57
N ARG A 273 44.16 0.46 8.30
CA ARG A 273 44.47 -0.06 6.96
C ARG A 273 43.26 -0.55 6.20
N VAL A 274 43.27 -0.37 4.87
CA VAL A 274 42.30 -0.98 3.95
C VAL A 274 42.76 -2.39 3.58
N TRP A 275 41.83 -3.33 3.49
CA TRP A 275 42.09 -4.72 3.06
C TRP A 275 41.27 -5.20 1.88
N ALA A 276 40.07 -4.66 1.70
CA ALA A 276 39.13 -5.14 0.68
C ALA A 276 38.25 -4.01 0.15
N VAL A 277 37.94 -4.07 -1.14
CA VAL A 277 36.93 -3.22 -1.80
C VAL A 277 35.99 -4.14 -2.56
N GLY A 278 34.68 -3.95 -2.38
CA GLY A 278 33.62 -4.62 -3.12
C GLY A 278 32.65 -3.61 -3.73
N TYR A 279 31.98 -3.99 -4.82
CA TYR A 279 31.05 -3.12 -5.54
C TYR A 279 29.76 -3.87 -5.91
N MET A 280 28.66 -3.13 -6.06
CA MET A 280 27.38 -3.68 -6.53
C MET A 280 27.18 -3.37 -8.01
N LYS A 281 27.08 -4.41 -8.86
CA LYS A 281 26.79 -4.25 -10.30
C LYS A 281 25.42 -3.60 -10.50
N GLY A 282 25.28 -2.69 -11.47
CA GLY A 282 24.04 -1.95 -11.70
C GLY A 282 23.67 -0.96 -10.57
N SER A 283 24.65 -0.52 -9.78
CA SER A 283 24.52 0.47 -8.69
C SER A 283 25.82 1.27 -8.56
N ARG A 284 25.76 2.43 -7.89
CA ARG A 284 26.94 3.27 -7.59
C ARG A 284 27.36 3.16 -6.13
N ARG A 285 27.39 1.93 -5.61
CA ARG A 285 27.69 1.58 -4.21
C ARG A 285 28.95 0.75 -4.11
N ILE A 286 29.84 1.18 -3.24
CA ILE A 286 31.12 0.55 -2.92
C ILE A 286 31.15 0.27 -1.43
N ALA A 287 31.58 -0.92 -1.03
CA ALA A 287 31.84 -1.29 0.36
C ALA A 287 33.34 -1.54 0.55
N ILE A 288 33.88 -1.06 1.68
CA ILE A 288 35.32 -0.99 1.95
C ILE A 288 35.56 -1.64 3.32
N GLY A 289 36.42 -2.65 3.34
CA GLY A 289 36.83 -3.37 4.55
C GLY A 289 38.18 -2.85 5.08
N TYR A 290 38.21 -2.58 6.37
CA TYR A 290 39.29 -1.94 7.12
C TYR A 290 39.80 -2.82 8.29
N ASP A 291 40.90 -2.41 8.94
CA ASP A 291 41.37 -2.96 10.21
C ASP A 291 40.36 -2.77 11.35
N GLU A 292 39.60 -1.65 11.40
CA GLU A 292 38.53 -1.39 12.39
C GLU A 292 37.09 -1.43 11.81
N GLY A 293 36.84 -2.20 10.76
CA GLY A 293 35.47 -2.56 10.33
C GLY A 293 35.11 -2.26 8.87
N THR A 294 33.86 -1.90 8.60
CA THR A 294 33.32 -1.74 7.23
C THR A 294 32.63 -0.39 7.03
N ILE A 295 32.89 0.24 5.89
CA ILE A 295 32.17 1.44 5.43
C ILE A 295 31.56 1.16 4.05
N MET A 296 30.28 1.47 3.87
CA MET A 296 29.67 1.57 2.53
C MET A 296 29.50 3.02 2.13
N VAL A 297 29.82 3.32 0.88
CA VAL A 297 29.80 4.64 0.26
C VAL A 297 28.97 4.58 -1.02
N LYS A 298 28.07 5.55 -1.22
CA LYS A 298 27.43 5.81 -2.51
C LYS A 298 28.17 6.95 -3.21
N VAL A 299 28.49 6.76 -4.49
CA VAL A 299 29.29 7.69 -5.29
C VAL A 299 28.42 8.27 -6.42
N GLY A 300 27.99 9.52 -6.26
CA GLY A 300 27.13 10.21 -7.21
C GLY A 300 25.66 9.75 -7.17
N ARG A 301 24.88 10.30 -8.11
CA ARG A 301 23.44 10.01 -8.27
C ARG A 301 23.22 8.76 -9.12
N GLU A 302 22.19 7.99 -8.84
CA GLU A 302 21.83 6.77 -9.59
C GLU A 302 20.72 7.13 -10.58
N GLU A 303 21.01 8.08 -11.48
CA GLU A 303 20.07 8.66 -12.45
C GLU A 303 20.54 8.30 -13.87
N PRO A 304 19.65 7.85 -14.79
CA PRO A 304 20.03 7.53 -16.16
C PRO A 304 20.33 8.82 -16.94
N VAL A 305 21.38 8.79 -17.76
CA VAL A 305 21.81 9.97 -18.55
C VAL A 305 21.14 9.92 -19.91
N VAL A 306 19.94 10.51 -20.00
CA VAL A 306 19.00 10.32 -21.12
C VAL A 306 18.14 11.57 -21.35
N SER A 307 17.78 11.80 -22.61
CA SER A 307 16.75 12.77 -23.01
C SER A 307 15.90 12.18 -24.13
N MET A 308 14.59 12.42 -24.08
CA MET A 308 13.69 12.26 -25.22
C MET A 308 13.50 13.61 -25.92
N ASP A 309 13.05 13.60 -27.18
CA ASP A 309 12.53 14.78 -27.89
C ASP A 309 11.01 14.66 -28.10
N ASN A 310 10.36 15.77 -28.47
CA ASN A 310 8.91 15.84 -28.70
C ASN A 310 8.46 14.98 -29.90
N SER A 311 9.38 14.32 -30.62
CA SER A 311 9.08 13.39 -31.71
C SER A 311 9.08 11.92 -31.28
N GLY A 312 9.48 11.62 -30.04
CA GLY A 312 9.64 10.24 -29.53
C GLY A 312 11.02 9.63 -29.80
N LYS A 313 12.01 10.45 -30.20
CA LYS A 313 13.41 10.01 -30.29
C LYS A 313 14.07 10.13 -28.92
N ILE A 314 14.63 9.03 -28.44
CA ILE A 314 15.41 8.96 -27.21
C ILE A 314 16.90 8.91 -27.59
N ILE A 315 17.72 9.67 -26.85
CA ILE A 315 19.17 9.56 -26.88
C ILE A 315 19.65 9.39 -25.43
N TRP A 316 20.46 8.37 -25.19
CA TRP A 316 21.08 8.10 -23.89
C TRP A 316 22.58 7.83 -24.00
N ALA A 317 23.27 8.04 -22.89
CA ALA A 317 24.65 7.67 -22.72
C ALA A 317 24.79 6.44 -21.83
N LYS A 318 25.55 5.45 -22.31
CA LYS A 318 26.02 4.31 -21.54
C LYS A 318 27.54 4.38 -21.48
N HIS A 319 28.09 4.71 -20.32
CA HIS A 319 29.49 5.11 -20.17
C HIS A 319 29.83 6.26 -21.14
N ASN A 320 30.79 6.11 -22.06
CA ASN A 320 31.11 7.10 -23.10
C ASN A 320 30.42 6.81 -24.45
N GLU A 321 29.65 5.73 -24.56
CA GLU A 321 28.93 5.33 -25.78
C GLU A 321 27.56 6.03 -25.82
N ILE A 322 27.24 6.64 -26.96
CA ILE A 322 25.98 7.34 -27.17
C ILE A 322 25.10 6.50 -28.09
N GLN A 323 23.92 6.17 -27.58
CA GLN A 323 22.95 5.33 -28.26
C GLN A 323 21.64 6.10 -28.47
N THR A 324 20.91 5.72 -29.51
CA THR A 324 19.59 6.28 -29.82
C THR A 324 18.59 5.19 -30.11
N VAL A 325 17.36 5.51 -29.76
CA VAL A 325 16.16 4.69 -29.92
C VAL A 325 15.05 5.63 -30.38
N ASN A 326 14.07 5.11 -31.11
CA ASN A 326 12.89 5.88 -31.51
C ASN A 326 11.63 5.06 -31.19
N ILE A 327 10.73 5.62 -30.38
CA ILE A 327 9.47 4.96 -29.99
C ILE A 327 8.64 4.61 -31.23
N LYS A 328 8.66 5.47 -32.27
CA LYS A 328 7.98 5.25 -33.56
C LYS A 328 8.58 4.11 -34.42
N SER A 329 9.61 3.41 -33.93
CA SER A 329 10.08 2.16 -34.56
C SER A 329 9.33 0.92 -34.07
N VAL A 330 8.62 1.02 -32.94
CA VAL A 330 7.54 0.10 -32.60
C VAL A 330 6.35 0.45 -33.50
N GLY A 331 5.85 -0.53 -34.26
CA GLY A 331 4.78 -0.31 -35.23
C GLY A 331 3.47 0.13 -34.57
N ALA A 332 2.61 0.82 -35.33
CA ALA A 332 1.31 1.27 -34.84
C ALA A 332 0.39 0.11 -34.43
N ASP A 333 0.62 -1.07 -35.03
CA ASP A 333 -0.16 -2.31 -34.80
C ASP A 333 0.31 -3.12 -33.58
N PHE A 334 1.26 -2.61 -32.78
CA PHE A 334 1.77 -3.30 -31.59
C PHE A 334 1.11 -2.74 -30.32
N GLU A 335 0.05 -3.41 -29.88
CA GLU A 335 -0.66 -3.14 -28.62
C GLU A 335 0.20 -3.52 -27.40
N VAL A 336 1.15 -2.64 -27.06
CA VAL A 336 1.89 -2.70 -25.78
C VAL A 336 0.88 -2.53 -24.64
N SER A 337 0.87 -3.40 -23.64
CA SER A 337 0.06 -3.16 -22.42
C SER A 337 0.78 -2.22 -21.44
N ASP A 338 0.02 -1.50 -20.59
CA ASP A 338 0.61 -0.57 -19.64
C ASP A 338 1.55 -1.29 -18.66
N GLY A 339 2.76 -0.76 -18.48
CA GLY A 339 3.80 -1.38 -17.66
C GLY A 339 4.78 -2.30 -18.39
N GLU A 340 4.52 -2.69 -19.65
CA GLU A 340 5.44 -3.55 -20.40
C GLU A 340 6.66 -2.84 -20.98
N ARG A 341 7.77 -3.59 -21.11
CA ARG A 341 9.00 -3.12 -21.76
C ARG A 341 8.83 -3.06 -23.27
N LEU A 342 9.08 -1.89 -23.84
CA LEU A 342 9.06 -1.67 -25.28
C LEU A 342 10.22 -2.41 -25.99
N PRO A 343 9.96 -3.18 -27.08
CA PRO A 343 10.98 -3.91 -27.83
C PRO A 343 11.74 -2.98 -28.80
N LEU A 344 12.52 -2.05 -28.24
CA LEU A 344 13.13 -0.94 -28.98
C LEU A 344 14.49 -1.31 -29.59
N GLY A 345 14.62 -1.11 -30.91
CA GLY A 345 15.87 -1.32 -31.64
C GLY A 345 16.91 -0.24 -31.36
N VAL A 346 17.89 -0.55 -30.52
CA VAL A 346 19.01 0.32 -30.16
C VAL A 346 19.95 0.53 -31.36
N LYS A 347 20.38 1.77 -31.58
CA LYS A 347 21.37 2.15 -32.59
C LYS A 347 22.44 3.03 -31.98
N GLU A 348 23.70 2.78 -32.29
CA GLU A 348 24.81 3.65 -31.88
C GLU A 348 24.83 4.94 -32.72
N LEU A 349 25.07 6.07 -32.07
CA LEU A 349 25.31 7.37 -32.71
C LEU A 349 26.80 7.71 -32.79
N GLY A 350 27.60 7.18 -31.86
CA GLY A 350 29.02 7.46 -31.70
C GLY A 350 29.42 7.48 -30.23
N THR A 351 30.59 8.04 -29.94
CA THR A 351 31.11 8.23 -28.58
C THR A 351 31.10 9.70 -28.17
N CYS A 352 31.33 9.97 -26.88
CA CYS A 352 31.61 11.30 -26.36
C CYS A 352 33.02 11.37 -25.75
N ASP A 353 33.70 12.49 -25.97
CA ASP A 353 35.09 12.72 -25.56
C ASP A 353 35.24 12.91 -24.04
N LEU A 354 34.22 13.49 -23.40
CA LEU A 354 34.08 13.63 -21.95
C LEU A 354 33.14 12.54 -21.38
N TYR A 355 33.18 12.29 -20.06
CA TYR A 355 32.20 11.38 -19.46
C TYR A 355 30.84 12.10 -19.27
N PRO A 356 29.76 11.61 -19.89
CA PRO A 356 28.46 12.28 -19.87
C PRO A 356 27.80 12.17 -18.49
N GLN A 357 27.70 13.30 -17.78
CA GLN A 357 27.03 13.40 -16.47
C GLN A 357 25.58 13.88 -16.60
N SER A 358 25.29 14.68 -17.63
CA SER A 358 23.92 15.01 -18.06
C SER A 358 23.84 15.11 -19.57
N LEU A 359 22.64 14.83 -20.11
CA LEU A 359 22.33 14.87 -21.53
C LEU A 359 20.92 15.45 -21.68
N LYS A 360 20.75 16.50 -22.50
CA LYS A 360 19.46 17.14 -22.77
C LYS A 360 19.33 17.52 -24.24
N HIS A 361 18.19 17.20 -24.85
CA HIS A 361 17.79 17.85 -26.10
C HIS A 361 17.58 19.36 -25.87
N ASN A 362 17.73 20.16 -26.92
CA ASN A 362 17.13 21.49 -26.98
C ASN A 362 15.62 21.37 -27.31
N PRO A 363 14.78 22.41 -27.08
CA PRO A 363 13.32 22.27 -27.17
C PRO A 363 12.78 21.81 -28.53
N ASN A 364 13.52 22.03 -29.64
CA ASN A 364 13.14 21.58 -30.97
C ASN A 364 13.81 20.25 -31.42
N GLY A 365 14.45 19.51 -30.51
CA GLY A 365 15.05 18.20 -30.76
C GLY A 365 16.26 18.17 -31.71
N ARG A 366 16.62 19.29 -32.35
CA ARG A 366 17.67 19.35 -33.39
C ARG A 366 19.08 19.13 -32.83
N PHE A 367 19.31 19.52 -31.58
CA PHE A 367 20.59 19.46 -30.90
C PHE A 367 20.45 18.71 -29.57
N VAL A 368 21.52 18.00 -29.20
CA VAL A 368 21.73 17.46 -27.86
C VAL A 368 22.91 18.20 -27.25
N VAL A 369 22.78 18.64 -26.01
CA VAL A 369 23.94 19.00 -25.19
C VAL A 369 24.28 17.84 -24.27
N VAL A 370 25.58 17.55 -24.19
CA VAL A 370 26.18 16.65 -23.22
C VAL A 370 27.07 17.50 -22.31
N CYS A 371 26.96 17.32 -21.00
CA CYS A 371 27.78 18.04 -20.03
C CYS A 371 28.39 17.06 -19.02
N GLY A 372 29.66 17.27 -18.68
CA GLY A 372 30.43 16.43 -17.79
C GLY A 372 31.85 16.98 -17.61
N ASP A 373 32.51 16.58 -16.52
CA ASP A 373 33.92 16.87 -16.23
C ASP A 373 34.27 18.37 -16.18
N GLY A 374 33.27 19.25 -16.03
CA GLY A 374 33.41 20.70 -16.06
C GLY A 374 33.40 21.33 -17.46
N GLU A 375 32.95 20.58 -18.46
CA GLU A 375 32.85 20.95 -19.87
C GLU A 375 31.47 20.58 -20.45
N TYR A 376 31.13 21.18 -21.59
CA TYR A 376 29.95 20.83 -22.38
C TYR A 376 30.30 20.72 -23.86
N ILE A 377 29.57 19.86 -24.57
CA ILE A 377 29.61 19.74 -26.03
C ILE A 377 28.18 19.65 -26.56
N ILE A 378 27.86 20.46 -27.57
CA ILE A 378 26.59 20.44 -28.28
C ILE A 378 26.78 19.68 -29.60
N TYR A 379 26.05 18.58 -29.75
CA TYR A 379 26.01 17.74 -30.95
C TYR A 379 24.70 17.91 -31.74
N THR A 380 24.71 17.65 -33.04
CA THR A 380 23.45 17.49 -33.82
C THR A 380 22.78 16.16 -33.47
N ALA A 381 21.51 16.18 -33.05
CA ALA A 381 20.82 14.99 -32.56
C ALA A 381 20.67 13.88 -33.63
N LEU A 382 20.63 14.23 -34.92
CA LEU A 382 20.47 13.26 -36.02
C LEU A 382 21.76 12.55 -36.43
N ALA A 383 22.91 13.26 -36.39
CA ALA A 383 24.14 12.81 -37.05
C ALA A 383 25.40 12.93 -36.16
N TRP A 384 25.21 13.16 -34.86
CA TRP A 384 26.23 13.25 -33.81
C TRP A 384 27.46 14.12 -34.10
N ARG A 385 27.28 15.23 -34.85
CA ARG A 385 28.36 16.18 -35.18
C ARG A 385 28.43 17.29 -34.15
N ASN A 386 29.61 17.50 -33.56
CA ASN A 386 29.91 18.63 -32.68
C ASN A 386 29.62 19.97 -33.39
N ARG A 387 29.05 20.94 -32.67
CA ARG A 387 28.68 22.29 -33.12
C ARG A 387 29.25 23.41 -32.26
N SER A 388 29.40 23.18 -30.96
CA SER A 388 29.89 24.15 -29.98
C SER A 388 30.35 23.38 -28.75
N PHE A 389 31.38 23.87 -28.07
CA PHE A 389 31.93 23.28 -26.86
C PHE A 389 32.55 24.38 -25.98
N GLY A 390 32.72 24.09 -24.69
CA GLY A 390 33.37 24.99 -23.74
C GLY A 390 33.33 24.49 -22.31
N SER A 391 33.87 25.28 -21.37
CA SER A 391 33.82 24.96 -19.95
C SER A 391 32.45 25.29 -19.34
N ALA A 392 31.87 24.33 -18.63
CA ALA A 392 30.58 24.45 -17.94
C ALA A 392 30.49 23.48 -16.77
N LEU A 393 30.04 23.97 -15.61
CA LEU A 393 29.48 23.12 -14.56
C LEU A 393 28.07 22.64 -14.91
N GLU A 394 27.34 23.42 -15.72
CA GLU A 394 25.94 23.20 -16.05
C GLU A 394 25.53 24.04 -17.28
N ILE A 395 24.52 23.58 -18.01
CA ILE A 395 23.98 24.24 -19.21
C ILE A 395 22.47 24.00 -19.30
N VAL A 396 21.72 25.06 -19.63
CA VAL A 396 20.25 25.05 -19.72
C VAL A 396 19.76 25.81 -20.94
N TRP A 397 18.67 25.34 -21.55
CA TRP A 397 18.02 25.97 -22.70
C TRP A 397 16.88 26.89 -22.28
N SER A 398 16.66 27.99 -22.99
CA SER A 398 15.36 28.69 -22.99
C SER A 398 14.35 27.90 -23.82
N SER A 399 13.05 28.10 -23.60
CA SER A 399 12.00 27.51 -24.46
C SER A 399 12.20 27.85 -25.94
N ASP A 400 12.77 29.02 -26.21
CA ASP A 400 13.14 29.54 -27.52
C ASP A 400 14.35 28.83 -28.18
N GLY A 401 15.17 28.10 -27.41
CA GLY A 401 16.42 27.49 -27.86
C GLY A 401 17.64 28.44 -27.88
N GLU A 402 17.60 29.55 -27.13
CA GLU A 402 18.84 30.15 -26.60
C GLU A 402 19.35 29.28 -25.43
N TYR A 403 20.58 29.50 -24.95
CA TYR A 403 21.09 28.73 -23.80
C TYR A 403 21.99 29.53 -22.86
N ALA A 404 21.97 29.14 -21.59
CA ALA A 404 22.84 29.70 -20.54
C ALA A 404 23.81 28.63 -20.03
N VAL A 405 25.03 29.04 -19.74
CA VAL A 405 26.16 28.22 -19.27
C VAL A 405 26.67 28.75 -17.94
N ARG A 406 26.85 27.86 -16.97
CA ARG A 406 27.49 28.16 -15.68
C ARG A 406 28.97 27.83 -15.75
N GLU A 407 29.80 28.82 -16.05
CA GLU A 407 31.27 28.63 -16.11
C GLU A 407 31.86 28.50 -14.70
N SER A 408 31.29 29.21 -13.72
CA SER A 408 31.54 29.05 -12.28
C SER A 408 30.29 29.40 -11.48
N THR A 409 30.32 29.23 -10.15
CA THR A 409 29.24 29.70 -9.25
C THR A 409 29.01 31.22 -9.29
N THR A 410 29.94 32.01 -9.84
CA THR A 410 29.89 33.48 -9.88
C THR A 410 29.98 34.05 -11.29
N LYS A 411 29.95 33.20 -12.34
CA LYS A 411 30.07 33.60 -13.74
C LYS A 411 29.16 32.75 -14.63
N ILE A 412 28.17 33.40 -15.21
CA ILE A 412 27.18 32.80 -16.10
C ILE A 412 27.25 33.50 -17.46
N LYS A 413 27.18 32.73 -18.53
CA LYS A 413 27.18 33.21 -19.91
C LYS A 413 25.91 32.81 -20.61
N ILE A 414 25.43 33.65 -21.52
CA ILE A 414 24.23 33.40 -22.32
C ILE A 414 24.59 33.48 -23.79
N PHE A 415 24.09 32.54 -24.57
CA PHE A 415 24.41 32.32 -25.96
C PHE A 415 23.15 32.32 -26.81
N ASN A 416 23.25 32.94 -27.98
CA ASN A 416 22.14 32.98 -28.94
C ASN A 416 21.94 31.63 -29.66
N LYS A 417 20.86 31.53 -30.43
CA LYS A 417 20.49 30.33 -31.22
C LYS A 417 21.52 29.91 -32.28
N SER A 418 22.55 30.74 -32.53
CA SER A 418 23.69 30.49 -33.41
C SER A 418 25.02 30.25 -32.66
N PHE A 419 24.96 29.92 -31.36
CA PHE A 419 26.09 29.56 -30.50
C PHE A 419 27.13 30.67 -30.24
N GLN A 420 26.75 31.95 -30.39
CA GLN A 420 27.60 33.09 -30.08
C GLN A 420 27.25 33.66 -28.70
N GLU A 421 28.27 34.08 -27.93
CA GLU A 421 28.09 34.69 -26.60
C GLU A 421 27.39 36.06 -26.73
N LYS A 422 26.20 36.17 -26.14
CA LYS A 422 25.31 37.34 -26.14
C LYS A 422 25.61 38.25 -24.94
N LYS A 423 25.81 37.65 -23.76
CA LYS A 423 26.02 38.36 -22.48
C LYS A 423 26.79 37.48 -21.49
N SER A 424 27.66 38.08 -20.68
CA SER A 424 28.27 37.45 -19.50
C SER A 424 27.83 38.22 -18.26
N ILE A 425 27.37 37.50 -17.24
CA ILE A 425 26.76 38.02 -16.02
C ILE A 425 27.50 37.45 -14.81
N ARG A 426 27.56 38.23 -13.74
CA ARG A 426 27.98 37.77 -12.41
C ARG A 426 26.80 37.98 -11.45
N PRO A 427 26.11 36.92 -10.97
CA PRO A 427 25.10 37.08 -9.95
C PRO A 427 25.71 37.65 -8.65
N THR A 428 24.88 38.31 -7.84
CA THR A 428 25.26 38.85 -6.52
C THR A 428 25.49 37.77 -5.47
N PHE A 429 25.02 36.55 -5.73
CA PHE A 429 25.14 35.36 -4.89
C PHE A 429 25.86 34.22 -5.64
N SER A 430 26.24 33.15 -4.94
CA SER A 430 26.81 31.96 -5.58
C SER A 430 25.70 31.07 -6.15
N ALA A 431 25.62 30.98 -7.48
CA ALA A 431 24.69 30.11 -8.19
C ALA A 431 25.13 28.63 -8.10
N GLU A 432 24.42 27.86 -7.28
CA GLU A 432 24.60 26.42 -7.04
C GLU A 432 24.08 25.57 -8.20
N ARG A 433 22.93 25.97 -8.79
CA ARG A 433 22.26 25.33 -9.93
C ARG A 433 21.56 26.35 -10.83
N MET A 434 21.23 25.95 -12.05
CA MET A 434 20.41 26.72 -12.99
C MET A 434 19.31 25.86 -13.61
N TYR A 435 18.16 26.48 -13.88
CA TYR A 435 17.06 25.88 -14.63
C TYR A 435 16.66 26.80 -15.79
N GLY A 436 16.28 26.19 -16.91
CA GLY A 436 15.82 26.88 -18.11
C GLY A 436 14.32 26.67 -18.35
N GLY A 437 13.83 27.13 -19.50
CA GLY A 437 12.40 27.27 -19.81
C GLY A 437 12.07 28.73 -20.17
N SER A 438 10.87 29.19 -19.80
CA SER A 438 10.37 30.54 -20.11
C SER A 438 11.30 31.64 -19.59
N LEU A 439 11.83 31.45 -18.38
CA LEU A 439 12.79 32.33 -17.73
C LEU A 439 14.06 31.57 -17.34
N LEU A 440 15.16 32.30 -17.18
CA LEU A 440 16.42 31.76 -16.65
C LEU A 440 16.39 31.80 -15.12
N ALA A 441 16.30 30.64 -14.49
CA ALA A 441 16.33 30.53 -13.04
C ALA A 441 17.72 30.18 -12.52
N MET A 442 18.17 30.90 -11.48
CA MET A 442 19.44 30.68 -10.79
C MET A 442 19.16 30.38 -9.31
N CYS A 443 19.70 29.28 -8.79
CA CYS A 443 19.44 28.84 -7.40
C CYS A 443 20.66 29.05 -6.51
N SER A 444 20.39 29.55 -5.30
CA SER A 444 21.22 29.38 -4.10
C SER A 444 20.86 28.04 -3.42
N ASN A 445 21.28 27.83 -2.17
CA ASN A 445 20.79 26.71 -1.34
C ASN A 445 19.36 26.96 -0.83
N ASP A 446 19.06 28.20 -0.43
CA ASP A 446 17.84 28.55 0.31
C ASP A 446 16.80 29.30 -0.52
N PHE A 447 17.17 29.75 -1.73
CA PHE A 447 16.32 30.58 -2.60
C PHE A 447 16.62 30.40 -4.09
N ILE A 448 15.67 30.83 -4.92
CA ILE A 448 15.74 30.86 -6.39
C ILE A 448 15.44 32.26 -6.90
N CYS A 449 16.21 32.74 -7.88
CA CYS A 449 16.00 34.01 -8.57
C CYS A 449 15.72 33.77 -10.05
N PHE A 450 14.64 34.33 -10.55
CA PHE A 450 14.24 34.28 -11.97
C PHE A 450 14.72 35.51 -12.71
N TYR A 451 15.24 35.30 -13.91
CA TYR A 451 15.78 36.34 -14.79
C TYR A 451 15.20 36.21 -16.20
N ASP A 452 15.00 37.36 -16.84
CA ASP A 452 14.69 37.46 -18.27
C ASP A 452 15.86 36.93 -19.15
N TRP A 453 15.57 36.43 -20.36
CA TRP A 453 16.58 35.93 -21.31
C TRP A 453 17.16 37.02 -22.23
N ALA A 454 16.46 38.15 -22.43
CA ALA A 454 16.87 39.23 -23.30
C ALA A 454 17.99 40.08 -22.67
N GLU A 455 17.71 40.68 -21.52
CA GLU A 455 18.57 41.58 -20.76
C GLU A 455 18.99 41.04 -19.38
N CYS A 456 18.33 40.00 -18.87
CA CYS A 456 18.67 39.35 -17.59
C CYS A 456 18.56 40.29 -16.39
N ARG A 457 17.49 41.08 -16.41
CA ARG A 457 16.94 41.77 -15.24
C ARG A 457 16.34 40.71 -14.31
N LEU A 458 16.42 40.94 -13.00
CA LEU A 458 15.70 40.13 -12.01
C LEU A 458 14.19 40.30 -12.24
N ILE A 459 13.44 39.21 -12.20
CA ILE A 459 11.98 39.19 -12.28
C ILE A 459 11.40 38.94 -10.89
N GLN A 460 11.74 37.83 -10.24
CA GLN A 460 11.41 37.62 -8.83
C GLN A 460 12.42 36.71 -8.14
N ARG A 461 12.60 36.94 -6.84
CA ARG A 461 13.23 35.99 -5.90
C ARG A 461 12.14 35.26 -5.12
N ILE A 462 12.29 33.95 -4.97
CA ILE A 462 11.42 33.10 -4.15
C ILE A 462 12.32 32.33 -3.16
N ASP A 463 12.05 32.49 -1.86
CA ASP A 463 12.84 31.86 -0.78
C ASP A 463 12.36 30.43 -0.50
N VAL A 464 12.70 29.52 -1.43
CA VAL A 464 12.46 28.07 -1.33
C VAL A 464 13.73 27.29 -1.68
N ASN A 465 14.04 26.25 -0.92
CA ASN A 465 15.11 25.30 -1.24
C ASN A 465 14.71 24.42 -2.45
N VAL A 466 15.35 24.68 -3.60
CA VAL A 466 14.99 24.04 -4.87
C VAL A 466 15.82 22.79 -5.14
N LYS A 467 15.14 21.65 -5.28
CA LYS A 467 15.70 20.38 -5.73
C LYS A 467 15.70 20.27 -7.25
N ASN A 468 14.57 20.55 -7.89
CA ASN A 468 14.35 20.62 -9.35
C ASN A 468 13.18 21.57 -9.68
N LEU A 469 13.19 22.11 -10.89
CA LEU A 469 12.14 22.99 -11.42
C LEU A 469 11.65 22.47 -12.78
N TYR A 470 10.32 22.54 -13.01
CA TYR A 470 9.66 22.09 -14.24
C TYR A 470 8.67 23.15 -14.73
N TRP A 471 8.88 23.72 -15.92
CA TRP A 471 7.90 24.61 -16.59
C TRP A 471 6.85 23.82 -17.37
N ALA A 472 5.63 24.36 -17.47
CA ALA A 472 4.62 23.93 -18.43
C ALA A 472 4.97 24.40 -19.84
N ASP A 473 4.51 23.67 -20.87
CA ASP A 473 4.81 23.98 -22.28
C ASP A 473 4.25 25.33 -22.76
N SER A 474 3.21 25.86 -22.12
CA SER A 474 2.70 27.22 -22.38
C SER A 474 3.60 28.32 -21.80
N GLY A 475 4.35 27.99 -20.75
CA GLY A 475 5.17 28.92 -19.99
C GLY A 475 4.45 29.69 -18.88
N ASP A 476 3.13 29.54 -18.72
CA ASP A 476 2.32 30.26 -17.72
C ASP A 476 2.35 29.62 -16.32
N MET A 477 2.86 28.40 -16.20
CA MET A 477 2.95 27.67 -14.93
C MET A 477 4.29 26.96 -14.77
N LEU A 478 4.69 26.75 -13.52
CA LEU A 478 5.82 25.91 -13.15
C LEU A 478 5.56 25.15 -11.85
N ALA A 479 6.27 24.04 -11.69
CA ALA A 479 6.38 23.27 -10.46
C ALA A 479 7.81 23.40 -9.91
N ILE A 480 7.95 23.95 -8.71
CA ILE A 480 9.20 23.95 -7.93
C ILE A 480 9.14 22.79 -6.95
N SER A 481 10.04 21.81 -7.08
CA SER A 481 10.15 20.71 -6.12
C SER A 481 11.25 20.97 -5.11
N SER A 482 10.96 20.73 -3.83
CA SER A 482 11.92 20.70 -2.73
C SER A 482 12.29 19.26 -2.38
N ASP A 483 12.85 19.01 -1.19
CA ASP A 483 13.17 17.67 -0.74
C ASP A 483 12.03 16.94 0.00
N SER A 484 10.92 17.63 0.31
CA SER A 484 9.71 17.07 0.95
C SER A 484 8.42 17.32 0.16
N SER A 485 8.33 18.47 -0.51
CA SER A 485 7.10 19.03 -1.07
C SER A 485 7.34 19.52 -2.51
N PHE A 486 6.28 19.93 -3.20
CA PHE A 486 6.38 20.77 -4.39
C PHE A 486 5.31 21.87 -4.42
N TYR A 487 5.64 22.96 -5.11
CA TYR A 487 4.85 24.19 -5.19
C TYR A 487 4.49 24.44 -6.66
N ILE A 488 3.20 24.61 -6.95
CA ILE A 488 2.73 25.03 -8.27
C ILE A 488 2.52 26.54 -8.25
N LEU A 489 3.21 27.23 -9.16
CA LEU A 489 3.19 28.69 -9.32
C LEU A 489 2.67 29.04 -10.71
N GLN A 490 1.82 30.06 -10.79
CA GLN A 490 1.44 30.75 -12.02
C GLN A 490 2.40 31.91 -12.27
N TYR A 491 2.77 32.14 -13.53
CA TYR A 491 3.61 33.24 -13.99
C TYR A 491 2.76 34.27 -14.74
N ASN A 492 2.79 35.53 -14.30
CA ASN A 492 1.96 36.60 -14.85
C ASN A 492 2.76 37.43 -15.86
N HIS A 493 2.83 36.96 -17.11
CA HIS A 493 3.64 37.59 -18.15
C HIS A 493 3.28 39.07 -18.42
N ASP A 494 1.99 39.43 -18.32
CA ASP A 494 1.52 40.81 -18.55
C ASP A 494 1.97 41.80 -17.47
N VAL A 495 2.10 41.35 -16.22
CA VAL A 495 2.61 42.17 -15.11
C VAL A 495 4.09 42.48 -15.33
N VAL A 496 4.86 41.46 -15.77
CA VAL A 496 6.29 41.60 -16.04
C VAL A 496 6.57 42.46 -17.26
N SER A 497 5.84 42.27 -18.37
CA SER A 497 6.01 43.11 -19.57
C SER A 497 5.67 44.58 -19.27
N ALA A 498 4.52 44.85 -18.65
CA ALA A 498 4.12 46.21 -18.28
C ALA A 498 5.13 46.88 -17.33
N HIS A 499 5.70 46.14 -16.37
CA HIS A 499 6.75 46.67 -15.50
C HIS A 499 8.04 46.96 -16.27
N LEU A 500 8.49 46.03 -17.14
CA LEU A 500 9.72 46.19 -17.93
C LEU A 500 9.65 47.35 -18.92
N ASP A 501 8.48 47.55 -19.56
CA ASP A 501 8.20 48.68 -20.46
C ASP A 501 8.08 50.00 -19.70
N SER A 502 7.62 49.99 -18.44
CA SER A 502 7.57 51.19 -17.59
C SER A 502 8.95 51.72 -17.18
N GLY A 503 10.03 50.94 -17.40
CA GLY A 503 11.41 51.35 -17.15
C GLY A 503 11.78 51.56 -15.67
N ARG A 504 10.94 51.10 -14.74
CA ARG A 504 11.19 51.19 -13.29
C ARG A 504 12.40 50.35 -12.88
N SER A 505 13.06 50.76 -11.80
CA SER A 505 14.06 49.94 -11.11
C SER A 505 13.38 48.80 -10.36
N VAL A 506 13.92 47.60 -10.50
CA VAL A 506 13.48 46.41 -9.78
C VAL A 506 14.26 46.29 -8.48
N ASP A 507 13.58 46.11 -7.35
CA ASP A 507 14.19 45.97 -6.02
C ASP A 507 14.74 44.54 -5.79
N GLU A 508 15.45 44.30 -4.69
CA GLU A 508 16.15 43.04 -4.42
C GLU A 508 15.25 41.79 -4.35
N GLN A 509 13.94 41.97 -4.18
CA GLN A 509 12.93 40.90 -4.17
C GLN A 509 12.32 40.64 -5.56
N GLY A 510 12.39 41.62 -6.48
CA GLY A 510 11.82 41.53 -7.83
C GLY A 510 10.61 42.43 -8.08
N ILE A 511 9.78 41.99 -9.02
CA ILE A 511 8.52 42.58 -9.46
C ILE A 511 7.38 41.90 -8.69
N GLU A 512 6.61 42.69 -7.93
CA GLU A 512 5.42 42.22 -7.21
C GLU A 512 4.40 41.58 -8.17
N ASP A 513 3.65 40.60 -7.68
CA ASP A 513 2.64 39.81 -8.41
C ASP A 513 3.12 39.11 -9.71
N SER A 514 4.43 39.05 -9.99
CA SER A 514 4.95 38.35 -11.18
C SER A 514 4.85 36.83 -11.11
N PHE A 515 4.91 36.24 -9.91
CA PHE A 515 4.44 34.88 -9.63
C PHE A 515 3.33 34.84 -8.58
N LYS A 516 2.37 33.94 -8.77
CA LYS A 516 1.29 33.63 -7.81
C LYS A 516 1.37 32.16 -7.41
N LEU A 517 1.44 31.86 -6.11
CA LEU A 517 1.31 30.50 -5.61
C LEU A 517 -0.13 30.01 -5.84
N LEU A 518 -0.29 28.86 -6.48
CA LEU A 518 -1.59 28.21 -6.64
C LEU A 518 -1.76 27.11 -5.59
N TYR A 519 -0.79 26.19 -5.48
CA TYR A 519 -0.89 25.00 -4.63
C TYR A 519 0.45 24.62 -4.01
N GLU A 520 0.44 24.15 -2.77
CA GLU A 520 1.53 23.38 -2.14
C GLU A 520 1.08 21.93 -1.95
N VAL A 521 1.95 20.98 -2.28
CA VAL A 521 1.68 19.54 -2.18
C VAL A 521 2.84 18.87 -1.43
N SER A 522 2.54 18.18 -0.34
CA SER A 522 3.50 17.53 0.57
C SER A 522 4.02 16.15 0.06
N GLU A 523 4.29 16.03 -1.25
CA GLU A 523 4.86 14.84 -1.89
C GLU A 523 6.28 15.06 -2.44
N ARG A 524 7.16 14.07 -2.23
CA ARG A 524 8.56 14.14 -2.68
C ARG A 524 8.76 13.65 -4.11
N VAL A 525 8.70 14.60 -5.05
CA VAL A 525 9.02 14.42 -6.48
C VAL A 525 10.44 13.84 -6.69
N ARG A 526 10.55 12.85 -7.58
CA ARG A 526 11.81 12.30 -8.12
C ARG A 526 12.09 12.89 -9.51
N THR A 527 11.16 12.71 -10.43
CA THR A 527 11.10 13.37 -11.74
C THR A 527 9.69 13.86 -11.99
N GLY A 528 9.53 14.93 -12.75
CA GLY A 528 8.23 15.44 -13.19
C GLY A 528 8.29 15.96 -14.63
N LEU A 529 7.11 16.13 -15.22
CA LEU A 529 6.86 16.79 -16.49
C LEU A 529 5.46 17.43 -16.46
N TRP A 530 5.17 18.33 -17.40
CA TRP A 530 3.83 18.87 -17.60
C TRP A 530 3.18 18.27 -18.86
N VAL A 531 1.86 18.15 -18.84
CA VAL A 531 1.02 17.84 -20.01
C VAL A 531 -0.17 18.78 -19.96
N GLY A 532 -0.10 19.90 -20.69
CA GLY A 532 -1.04 21.01 -20.50
C GLY A 532 -1.02 21.51 -19.04
N ASP A 533 -2.19 21.62 -18.43
CA ASP A 533 -2.37 22.09 -17.04
C ASP A 533 -2.08 21.00 -15.98
N CYS A 534 -1.62 19.81 -16.38
CA CYS A 534 -1.43 18.65 -15.51
C CYS A 534 0.06 18.39 -15.24
N PHE A 535 0.47 18.38 -13.96
CA PHE A 535 1.84 18.07 -13.56
C PHE A 535 1.99 16.59 -13.18
N ILE A 536 2.65 15.81 -14.03
CA ILE A 536 2.83 14.36 -13.89
C ILE A 536 4.20 14.10 -13.27
N TYR A 537 4.28 13.27 -12.24
CA TYR A 537 5.53 13.01 -11.53
C TYR A 537 5.65 11.59 -11.00
N THR A 538 6.89 11.11 -10.86
CA THR A 538 7.19 9.94 -10.04
C THR A 538 7.64 10.36 -8.66
N ASN A 539 7.19 9.66 -7.63
CA ASN A 539 7.54 9.97 -6.24
C ASN A 539 8.66 9.04 -5.70
N SER A 540 8.94 9.15 -4.41
CA SER A 540 9.97 8.32 -3.76
C SER A 540 9.51 6.88 -3.48
N SER A 541 8.19 6.67 -3.34
CA SER A 541 7.51 5.40 -3.06
C SER A 541 7.12 4.62 -4.32
N TRP A 542 7.77 4.92 -5.45
CA TRP A 542 7.59 4.29 -6.76
C TRP A 542 6.13 4.33 -7.28
N ARG A 543 5.42 5.43 -7.04
CA ARG A 543 4.15 5.73 -7.73
C ARG A 543 4.38 6.68 -8.91
N LEU A 544 3.61 6.47 -9.97
CA LEU A 544 3.36 7.45 -11.02
C LEU A 544 2.07 8.20 -10.65
N ASN A 545 2.21 9.49 -10.33
CA ASN A 545 1.15 10.37 -9.90
C ASN A 545 0.93 11.48 -10.93
N TYR A 546 -0.27 12.08 -10.95
CA TYR A 546 -0.48 13.40 -11.52
C TYR A 546 -1.10 14.36 -10.51
N CYS A 547 -0.83 15.65 -10.70
CA CYS A 547 -1.37 16.75 -9.93
C CYS A 547 -2.20 17.68 -10.84
N VAL A 548 -3.47 17.89 -10.50
CA VAL A 548 -4.40 18.81 -11.18
C VAL A 548 -5.15 19.58 -10.11
N GLY A 549 -5.19 20.91 -10.19
CA GLY A 549 -5.92 21.74 -9.20
C GLY A 549 -5.44 21.57 -7.75
N GLY A 550 -4.19 21.17 -7.55
CA GLY A 550 -3.60 20.86 -6.24
C GLY A 550 -3.83 19.42 -5.75
N GLU A 551 -4.70 18.64 -6.38
CA GLU A 551 -4.98 17.26 -5.99
C GLU A 551 -4.08 16.25 -6.69
N VAL A 552 -3.60 15.29 -5.90
CA VAL A 552 -2.76 14.18 -6.36
C VAL A 552 -3.62 12.95 -6.61
N THR A 553 -3.62 12.45 -7.85
CA THR A 553 -4.12 11.10 -8.18
C THR A 553 -2.96 10.19 -8.53
N THR A 554 -2.88 9.01 -7.92
CA THR A 554 -1.98 7.94 -8.38
C THR A 554 -2.57 7.25 -9.59
N MET A 555 -1.80 7.18 -10.68
CA MET A 555 -2.16 6.38 -11.87
C MET A 555 -1.77 4.92 -11.68
N PHE A 556 -0.50 4.68 -11.34
CA PHE A 556 0.12 3.37 -11.32
C PHE A 556 1.14 3.23 -10.20
N HIS A 557 1.22 2.05 -9.61
CA HIS A 557 2.33 1.62 -8.76
C HIS A 557 3.38 0.94 -9.65
N LEU A 558 4.66 1.21 -9.38
CA LEU A 558 5.79 0.79 -10.21
C LEU A 558 6.69 -0.16 -9.42
N ASP A 559 7.04 -1.32 -9.98
CA ASP A 559 7.88 -2.33 -9.31
C ASP A 559 9.32 -1.85 -9.02
N ARG A 560 9.74 -0.76 -9.66
CA ARG A 560 11.12 -0.26 -9.67
C ARG A 560 11.15 1.27 -9.74
N PRO A 561 12.25 1.92 -9.31
CA PRO A 561 12.41 3.37 -9.45
C PRO A 561 12.55 3.80 -10.92
N MET A 562 11.47 4.31 -11.50
CA MET A 562 11.41 4.85 -12.86
C MET A 562 11.64 6.36 -12.92
N TYR A 563 12.09 6.83 -14.09
CA TYR A 563 12.36 8.22 -14.43
C TYR A 563 11.50 8.62 -15.64
N LEU A 564 10.82 9.78 -15.57
CA LEU A 564 9.99 10.28 -16.68
C LEU A 564 10.87 10.76 -17.85
N LEU A 565 10.49 10.36 -19.08
CA LEU A 565 11.13 10.80 -20.32
C LEU A 565 10.36 11.92 -21.02
N GLY A 566 9.02 11.86 -21.00
CA GLY A 566 8.14 12.74 -21.75
C GLY A 566 6.80 12.08 -22.07
N TYR A 567 5.91 12.83 -22.73
CA TYR A 567 4.58 12.39 -23.17
C TYR A 567 4.48 12.48 -24.69
N LEU A 568 3.81 11.52 -25.35
CA LEU A 568 3.53 11.56 -26.79
C LEU A 568 2.01 11.55 -27.03
N ALA A 569 1.47 12.73 -27.39
CA ALA A 569 0.04 12.91 -27.65
C ALA A 569 -0.51 11.99 -28.74
N ASN A 570 0.29 11.64 -29.75
CA ASN A 570 -0.12 10.75 -30.85
C ASN A 570 -0.26 9.26 -30.46
N GLN A 571 0.08 8.91 -29.21
CA GLN A 571 -0.12 7.57 -28.62
C GLN A 571 -0.84 7.65 -27.26
N SER A 572 -1.29 8.85 -26.85
CA SER A 572 -1.85 9.15 -25.52
C SER A 572 -1.08 8.50 -24.36
N ARG A 573 0.26 8.53 -24.41
CA ARG A 573 1.13 7.76 -23.51
C ARG A 573 2.30 8.56 -22.93
N VAL A 574 2.51 8.36 -21.64
CA VAL A 574 3.68 8.83 -20.88
C VAL A 574 4.74 7.74 -20.92
N PHE A 575 5.97 8.11 -21.24
CA PHE A 575 7.10 7.19 -21.29
C PHE A 575 8.03 7.39 -20.10
N LEU A 576 8.45 6.26 -19.53
CA LEU A 576 9.39 6.19 -18.43
C LEU A 576 10.54 5.26 -18.77
N ILE A 577 11.66 5.43 -18.07
CA ILE A 577 12.87 4.62 -18.21
C ILE A 577 13.44 4.24 -16.83
N ASP A 578 14.03 3.06 -16.72
CA ASP A 578 14.81 2.67 -15.53
C ASP A 578 16.33 2.88 -15.70
N LYS A 579 17.08 2.57 -14.63
CA LYS A 579 18.54 2.61 -14.61
C LYS A 579 19.24 1.64 -15.59
N GLU A 580 18.49 0.69 -16.17
CA GLU A 580 18.99 -0.34 -17.10
C GLU A 580 18.60 -0.01 -18.56
N PHE A 581 18.05 1.18 -18.80
CA PHE A 581 17.55 1.68 -20.08
C PHE A 581 16.37 0.88 -20.64
N ASN A 582 15.60 0.20 -19.78
CA ASN A 582 14.31 -0.37 -20.15
C ASN A 582 13.28 0.77 -20.23
N VAL A 583 12.73 1.03 -21.43
CA VAL A 583 11.67 2.02 -21.63
C VAL A 583 10.31 1.34 -21.53
N ILE A 584 9.39 1.96 -20.79
CA ILE A 584 8.04 1.48 -20.50
C ILE A 584 7.04 2.60 -20.79
N GLY A 585 5.88 2.26 -21.34
CA GLY A 585 4.76 3.19 -21.57
C GLY A 585 3.62 2.98 -20.57
N TYR A 586 2.93 4.07 -20.22
CA TYR A 586 1.67 4.08 -19.47
C TYR A 586 0.68 5.03 -20.12
N THR A 587 -0.59 4.64 -20.19
CA THR A 587 -1.65 5.36 -20.89
C THR A 587 -2.13 6.54 -20.06
N LEU A 588 -2.31 7.67 -20.74
CA LEU A 588 -2.69 8.95 -20.17
C LEU A 588 -3.65 9.64 -21.15
N LEU A 589 -4.94 9.45 -20.91
CA LEU A 589 -6.00 10.08 -21.69
C LEU A 589 -6.10 11.57 -21.32
N LEU A 590 -5.67 12.43 -22.25
CA LEU A 590 -5.85 13.89 -22.17
C LEU A 590 -7.31 14.25 -21.86
N THR A 591 -8.27 13.66 -22.55
CA THR A 591 -9.71 13.97 -22.40
C THR A 591 -10.25 13.71 -20.99
N LEU A 592 -9.74 12.67 -20.30
CA LEU A 592 -10.06 12.39 -18.90
C LEU A 592 -9.49 13.47 -17.96
N ILE A 593 -8.29 13.95 -18.24
CA ILE A 593 -7.60 14.99 -17.46
C ILE A 593 -8.23 16.36 -17.72
N GLU A 594 -8.56 16.68 -18.97
CA GLU A 594 -9.28 17.88 -19.38
C GLU A 594 -10.67 17.94 -18.73
N TYR A 595 -11.43 16.84 -18.76
CA TYR A 595 -12.70 16.73 -18.06
C TYR A 595 -12.54 17.01 -16.55
N LYS A 596 -11.61 16.34 -15.88
CA LYS A 596 -11.33 16.61 -14.45
C LYS A 596 -10.92 18.06 -14.22
N THR A 597 -10.11 18.65 -15.09
CA THR A 597 -9.64 20.05 -14.99
C THR A 597 -10.79 21.05 -15.16
N LEU A 598 -11.76 20.78 -16.06
CA LEU A 598 -12.96 21.59 -16.25
C LEU A 598 -13.90 21.51 -15.04
N VAL A 599 -14.13 20.30 -14.52
CA VAL A 599 -14.88 20.10 -13.27
C VAL A 599 -14.21 20.83 -12.09
N MET A 600 -12.88 20.74 -11.95
CA MET A 600 -12.11 21.48 -10.94
C MET A 600 -12.18 23.01 -11.09
N ARG A 601 -12.53 23.51 -12.27
CA ARG A 601 -12.75 24.94 -12.55
C ARG A 601 -14.22 25.37 -12.37
N GLY A 602 -15.14 24.44 -12.11
CA GLY A 602 -16.59 24.69 -12.09
C GLY A 602 -17.23 24.80 -13.49
N ASP A 603 -16.48 24.51 -14.56
CA ASP A 603 -16.91 24.61 -15.96
C ASP A 603 -17.72 23.36 -16.40
N LEU A 604 -18.78 23.03 -15.66
CA LEU A 604 -19.56 21.79 -15.86
C LEU A 604 -20.16 21.68 -17.29
N ASP A 605 -20.65 22.79 -17.86
CA ASP A 605 -21.14 22.82 -19.24
C ASP A 605 -20.10 22.31 -20.24
N LYS A 606 -18.85 22.76 -20.10
CA LYS A 606 -17.74 22.34 -20.97
C LYS A 606 -17.37 20.88 -20.70
N ALA A 607 -17.31 20.48 -19.42
CA ALA A 607 -17.04 19.10 -19.04
C ALA A 607 -18.06 18.12 -19.68
N SER A 608 -19.36 18.48 -19.69
CA SER A 608 -20.40 17.66 -20.34
C SER A 608 -20.13 17.39 -21.82
N THR A 609 -19.55 18.35 -22.55
CA THR A 609 -19.21 18.18 -23.98
C THR A 609 -17.96 17.32 -24.21
N VAL A 610 -17.07 17.21 -23.22
CA VAL A 610 -15.87 16.34 -23.27
C VAL A 610 -16.21 14.90 -22.89
N LEU A 611 -17.18 14.68 -22.00
CA LEU A 611 -17.55 13.35 -21.48
C LEU A 611 -17.73 12.25 -22.56
N PRO A 612 -18.40 12.48 -23.71
CA PRO A 612 -18.57 11.44 -24.74
C PRO A 612 -17.27 11.02 -25.44
N SER A 613 -16.18 11.77 -25.29
CA SER A 613 -14.85 11.42 -25.81
C SER A 613 -14.03 10.52 -24.89
N ILE A 614 -14.51 10.28 -23.66
CA ILE A 614 -13.87 9.39 -22.69
C ILE A 614 -14.37 7.95 -22.93
N PRO A 615 -13.48 6.93 -23.05
CA PRO A 615 -13.88 5.53 -23.15
C PRO A 615 -14.71 5.07 -21.95
N LYS A 616 -15.73 4.23 -22.20
CA LYS A 616 -16.68 3.74 -21.17
C LYS A 616 -16.00 3.01 -20.00
N GLU A 617 -14.86 2.39 -20.24
CA GLU A 617 -14.02 1.72 -19.23
C GLU A 617 -13.60 2.67 -18.10
N HIS A 618 -13.44 3.97 -18.39
CA HIS A 618 -13.07 4.98 -17.41
C HIS A 618 -14.26 5.71 -16.80
N HIS A 619 -15.51 5.45 -17.23
CA HIS A 619 -16.68 6.18 -16.75
C HIS A 619 -16.91 5.96 -15.24
N ASN A 620 -16.70 4.76 -14.70
CA ASN A 620 -16.74 4.54 -13.24
C ASN A 620 -15.65 5.34 -12.49
N SER A 621 -14.47 5.52 -13.07
CA SER A 621 -13.42 6.37 -12.48
C SER A 621 -13.74 7.87 -12.56
N VAL A 622 -14.55 8.30 -13.54
CA VAL A 622 -15.13 9.65 -13.57
C VAL A 622 -16.22 9.77 -12.51
N ALA A 623 -17.11 8.80 -12.40
CA ALA A 623 -18.20 8.81 -11.43
C ALA A 623 -17.71 8.83 -9.97
N HIS A 624 -16.69 8.04 -9.59
CA HIS A 624 -16.06 8.16 -8.26
C HIS A 624 -15.41 9.53 -8.01
N PHE A 625 -14.88 10.18 -9.06
CA PHE A 625 -14.35 11.53 -8.94
C PHE A 625 -15.47 12.58 -8.72
N LEU A 626 -16.63 12.41 -9.36
CA LEU A 626 -17.83 13.22 -9.13
C LEU A 626 -18.45 12.98 -7.74
N GLU A 627 -18.55 11.72 -7.31
CA GLU A 627 -18.94 11.31 -5.96
C GLU A 627 -18.04 11.97 -4.90
N SER A 628 -16.72 11.93 -5.07
CA SER A 628 -15.75 12.58 -4.15
C SER A 628 -15.88 14.11 -4.07
N ARG A 629 -16.64 14.72 -4.99
CA ARG A 629 -16.99 16.14 -5.02
C ARG A 629 -18.38 16.45 -4.45
N GLY A 630 -19.16 15.44 -4.07
CA GLY A 630 -20.57 15.57 -3.70
C GLY A 630 -21.51 15.72 -4.90
N MET A 631 -21.02 15.56 -6.12
CA MET A 631 -21.81 15.57 -7.37
C MET A 631 -22.34 14.17 -7.65
N ILE A 632 -23.16 13.68 -6.73
CA ILE A 632 -23.64 12.29 -6.68
C ILE A 632 -24.67 12.05 -7.79
N ASP A 633 -25.45 13.07 -8.15
CA ASP A 633 -26.41 13.02 -9.27
C ASP A 633 -25.70 12.78 -10.61
N GLU A 634 -24.67 13.58 -10.91
CA GLU A 634 -23.85 13.41 -12.11
C GLU A 634 -23.04 12.11 -12.07
N ALA A 635 -22.60 11.67 -10.88
CA ALA A 635 -21.95 10.37 -10.71
C ALA A 635 -22.88 9.21 -11.12
N LEU A 636 -24.17 9.26 -10.74
CA LEU A 636 -25.16 8.22 -11.08
C LEU A 636 -25.47 8.18 -12.59
N GLU A 637 -25.46 9.31 -13.28
CA GLU A 637 -25.61 9.33 -14.74
C GLU A 637 -24.41 8.72 -15.45
N VAL A 638 -23.19 9.04 -15.00
CA VAL A 638 -21.93 8.59 -15.62
C VAL A 638 -21.57 7.14 -15.28
N ALA A 639 -21.86 6.65 -14.07
CA ALA A 639 -21.49 5.31 -13.64
C ALA A 639 -22.07 4.23 -14.57
N THR A 640 -21.27 3.23 -14.94
CA THR A 640 -21.66 2.14 -15.85
C THR A 640 -21.78 0.79 -15.14
N ASP A 641 -21.19 0.65 -13.95
CA ASP A 641 -21.29 -0.55 -13.12
C ASP A 641 -22.63 -0.62 -12.33
N PRO A 642 -23.36 -1.75 -12.34
CA PRO A 642 -24.66 -1.85 -11.68
C PRO A 642 -24.58 -2.00 -10.15
N ASP A 643 -23.45 -2.39 -9.57
CA ASP A 643 -23.31 -2.44 -8.11
C ASP A 643 -23.09 -1.02 -7.56
N TYR A 644 -22.16 -0.29 -8.16
CA TYR A 644 -21.89 1.11 -7.79
C TYR A 644 -23.06 2.06 -8.14
N ARG A 645 -23.75 1.89 -9.28
CA ARG A 645 -24.99 2.64 -9.58
C ARG A 645 -26.09 2.41 -8.54
N PHE A 646 -26.16 1.22 -7.95
CA PHE A 646 -27.16 0.89 -6.92
C PHE A 646 -26.87 1.64 -5.61
N GLU A 647 -25.61 1.69 -5.19
CA GLU A 647 -25.18 2.44 -3.99
C GLU A 647 -25.43 3.96 -4.16
N LEU A 648 -25.07 4.53 -5.31
CA LEU A 648 -25.37 5.94 -5.64
C LEU A 648 -26.88 6.23 -5.67
N ALA A 649 -27.70 5.33 -6.23
CA ALA A 649 -29.15 5.49 -6.27
C ALA A 649 -29.78 5.43 -4.86
N ILE A 650 -29.27 4.56 -3.98
CA ILE A 650 -29.64 4.53 -2.56
C ILE A 650 -29.25 5.83 -1.85
N GLN A 651 -28.02 6.32 -2.07
CA GLN A 651 -27.52 7.54 -1.44
C GLN A 651 -28.34 8.79 -1.82
N LEU A 652 -28.87 8.83 -3.05
CA LEU A 652 -29.76 9.88 -3.55
C LEU A 652 -31.25 9.69 -3.22
N GLY A 653 -31.64 8.56 -2.63
CA GLY A 653 -33.05 8.20 -2.43
C GLY A 653 -33.82 7.96 -3.75
N LYS A 654 -33.13 7.65 -4.85
CA LYS A 654 -33.71 7.38 -6.18
C LYS A 654 -34.19 5.92 -6.28
N LEU A 655 -35.17 5.58 -5.43
CA LEU A 655 -35.57 4.19 -5.13
C LEU A 655 -36.02 3.38 -6.36
N GLU A 656 -36.70 3.98 -7.33
CA GLU A 656 -37.09 3.25 -8.56
C GLU A 656 -35.89 2.79 -9.39
N ILE A 657 -34.83 3.61 -9.48
CA ILE A 657 -33.59 3.23 -10.20
C ILE A 657 -32.88 2.10 -9.44
N ALA A 658 -32.92 2.13 -8.10
CA ALA A 658 -32.40 1.04 -7.28
C ALA A 658 -33.24 -0.25 -7.44
N LYS A 659 -34.57 -0.15 -7.58
CA LYS A 659 -35.49 -1.28 -7.84
C LYS A 659 -35.21 -1.92 -9.19
N ASP A 660 -35.10 -1.14 -10.26
CA ASP A 660 -34.75 -1.63 -11.61
C ASP A 660 -33.41 -2.39 -11.60
N ILE A 661 -32.41 -1.90 -10.87
CA ILE A 661 -31.11 -2.56 -10.76
C ILE A 661 -31.20 -3.82 -9.88
N ALA A 662 -31.98 -3.82 -8.80
CA ALA A 662 -32.17 -4.98 -7.93
C ALA A 662 -32.91 -6.13 -8.65
N LEU A 663 -33.88 -5.81 -9.52
CA LEU A 663 -34.57 -6.77 -10.40
C LEU A 663 -33.62 -7.49 -11.35
N VAL A 664 -32.63 -6.78 -11.92
CA VAL A 664 -31.63 -7.37 -12.83
C VAL A 664 -30.53 -8.14 -12.06
N ALA A 665 -30.25 -7.76 -10.81
CA ALA A 665 -29.17 -8.34 -10.02
C ALA A 665 -29.57 -9.55 -9.15
N GLU A 666 -30.87 -9.80 -8.93
CA GLU A 666 -31.44 -10.92 -8.15
C GLU A 666 -30.80 -11.16 -6.75
N SER A 667 -30.23 -10.11 -6.13
CA SER A 667 -29.44 -10.24 -4.90
C SER A 667 -30.23 -9.90 -3.63
N GLU A 668 -30.39 -10.87 -2.71
CA GLU A 668 -31.06 -10.68 -1.42
C GLU A 668 -30.53 -9.48 -0.62
N SER A 669 -29.22 -9.20 -0.66
CA SER A 669 -28.64 -8.12 0.14
C SER A 669 -29.04 -6.74 -0.38
N LYS A 670 -29.12 -6.58 -1.70
CA LYS A 670 -29.64 -5.36 -2.34
C LYS A 670 -31.12 -5.17 -2.00
N TRP A 671 -31.92 -6.24 -2.08
CA TRP A 671 -33.33 -6.18 -1.71
C TRP A 671 -33.57 -5.82 -0.25
N LYS A 672 -32.72 -6.27 0.68
CA LYS A 672 -32.80 -5.86 2.11
C LYS A 672 -32.46 -4.38 2.30
N GLN A 673 -31.37 -3.89 1.70
CA GLN A 673 -31.00 -2.47 1.76
C GLN A 673 -32.07 -1.54 1.15
N LEU A 674 -32.65 -1.95 0.01
CA LEU A 674 -33.73 -1.20 -0.64
C LEU A 674 -35.02 -1.23 0.20
N GLY A 675 -35.36 -2.37 0.80
CA GLY A 675 -36.52 -2.53 1.67
C GLY A 675 -36.40 -1.73 2.97
N GLU A 676 -35.22 -1.72 3.61
CA GLU A 676 -34.95 -0.87 4.79
C GLU A 676 -35.15 0.62 4.47
N LEU A 677 -34.60 1.08 3.33
CA LEU A 677 -34.75 2.47 2.91
C LEU A 677 -36.22 2.80 2.54
N ALA A 678 -36.91 1.93 1.80
CA ALA A 678 -38.32 2.08 1.44
C ALA A 678 -39.26 2.10 2.66
N MET A 679 -38.99 1.28 3.69
CA MET A 679 -39.69 1.37 4.98
C MET A 679 -39.44 2.72 5.66
N SER A 680 -38.19 3.22 5.64
CA SER A 680 -37.85 4.51 6.27
C SER A 680 -38.45 5.73 5.56
N THR A 681 -38.72 5.64 4.25
CA THR A 681 -39.39 6.69 3.46
C THR A 681 -40.92 6.54 3.41
N GLY A 682 -41.47 5.43 3.92
CA GLY A 682 -42.91 5.17 3.96
C GLY A 682 -43.51 4.54 2.70
N LEU A 683 -42.69 4.04 1.77
CA LEU A 683 -43.16 3.36 0.55
C LEU A 683 -43.48 1.88 0.84
N LEU A 684 -44.60 1.63 1.52
CA LEU A 684 -44.97 0.30 2.03
C LEU A 684 -45.09 -0.77 0.93
N GLU A 685 -45.70 -0.46 -0.22
CA GLU A 685 -45.80 -1.39 -1.36
C GLU A 685 -44.42 -1.80 -1.90
N MET A 686 -43.50 -0.83 -2.02
CA MET A 686 -42.13 -1.10 -2.46
C MET A 686 -41.35 -1.89 -1.41
N ALA A 687 -41.56 -1.60 -0.11
CA ALA A 687 -40.98 -2.38 0.97
C ALA A 687 -41.48 -3.83 0.96
N GLU A 688 -42.76 -4.07 0.68
CA GLU A 688 -43.33 -5.41 0.58
C GLU A 688 -42.69 -6.23 -0.56
N ASP A 689 -42.60 -5.65 -1.77
CA ASP A 689 -41.87 -6.24 -2.91
C ASP A 689 -40.43 -6.60 -2.52
N CYS A 690 -39.72 -5.65 -1.88
CA CYS A 690 -38.35 -5.85 -1.46
C CYS A 690 -38.22 -6.99 -0.44
N LEU A 691 -39.10 -7.05 0.57
CA LEU A 691 -39.08 -8.07 1.61
C LEU A 691 -39.43 -9.47 1.06
N LYS A 692 -40.32 -9.55 0.06
CA LYS A 692 -40.60 -10.79 -0.71
C LYS A 692 -39.37 -11.27 -1.47
N HIS A 693 -38.73 -10.40 -2.27
CA HIS A 693 -37.52 -10.75 -3.01
C HIS A 693 -36.30 -11.02 -2.12
N ALA A 694 -36.26 -10.42 -0.92
CA ALA A 694 -35.26 -10.65 0.12
C ALA A 694 -35.45 -11.95 0.94
N ASN A 695 -36.57 -12.66 0.75
CA ASN A 695 -37.02 -13.79 1.57
C ASN A 695 -37.02 -13.46 3.09
N ASP A 696 -37.31 -12.20 3.45
CA ASP A 696 -37.34 -11.78 4.84
C ASP A 696 -38.74 -11.96 5.44
N LEU A 697 -39.01 -13.22 5.80
CA LEU A 697 -40.24 -13.64 6.47
C LEU A 697 -40.46 -12.94 7.84
N SER A 698 -39.44 -12.30 8.43
CA SER A 698 -39.56 -11.57 9.70
C SER A 698 -39.99 -10.13 9.48
N GLY A 699 -39.46 -9.48 8.44
CA GLY A 699 -39.94 -8.18 7.97
C GLY A 699 -41.36 -8.26 7.41
N LEU A 700 -41.69 -9.30 6.63
CA LEU A 700 -43.06 -9.55 6.18
C LEU A 700 -44.03 -9.80 7.34
N LEU A 701 -43.61 -10.54 8.38
CA LEU A 701 -44.43 -10.73 9.59
C LEU A 701 -44.74 -9.38 10.26
N LEU A 702 -43.74 -8.51 10.40
CA LEU A 702 -43.93 -7.18 10.99
C LEU A 702 -44.85 -6.31 10.13
N LEU A 703 -44.72 -6.35 8.80
CA LEU A 703 -45.54 -5.58 7.87
C LEU A 703 -47.01 -6.04 7.91
N TYR A 704 -47.29 -7.33 7.69
CA TYR A 704 -48.67 -7.84 7.67
C TYR A 704 -49.36 -7.78 9.03
N SER A 705 -48.64 -7.97 10.15
CA SER A 705 -49.21 -7.76 11.49
C SER A 705 -49.48 -6.29 11.82
N SER A 706 -48.71 -5.35 11.24
CA SER A 706 -48.99 -3.90 11.38
C SER A 706 -50.14 -3.44 10.49
N LEU A 707 -50.35 -4.08 9.33
CA LEU A 707 -51.47 -3.79 8.41
C LEU A 707 -52.77 -4.52 8.80
N GLY A 708 -52.69 -5.59 9.59
CA GLY A 708 -53.83 -6.46 9.91
C GLY A 708 -54.23 -7.41 8.76
N ASP A 709 -53.35 -7.66 7.80
CA ASP A 709 -53.66 -8.50 6.63
C ASP A 709 -53.69 -9.98 6.99
N ALA A 710 -54.89 -10.51 7.18
CA ALA A 710 -55.11 -11.91 7.52
C ALA A 710 -54.87 -12.88 6.34
N GLU A 711 -54.94 -12.42 5.09
CA GLU A 711 -54.72 -13.28 3.92
C GLU A 711 -53.24 -13.48 3.63
N GLU A 712 -52.46 -12.40 3.56
CA GLU A 712 -51.02 -12.47 3.35
C GLU A 712 -50.30 -13.05 4.57
N MET A 713 -50.79 -12.79 5.80
CA MET A 713 -50.27 -13.48 6.99
C MET A 713 -50.51 -15.00 6.95
N ALA A 714 -51.64 -15.45 6.38
CA ALA A 714 -51.90 -16.88 6.20
C ALA A 714 -51.02 -17.51 5.11
N LYS A 715 -50.73 -16.78 4.02
CA LYS A 715 -49.77 -17.20 2.98
C LYS A 715 -48.36 -17.26 3.56
N LEU A 716 -47.95 -16.25 4.32
CA LEU A 716 -46.68 -16.19 5.04
C LEU A 716 -46.51 -17.35 6.03
N ALA A 717 -47.57 -17.76 6.73
CA ALA A 717 -47.52 -18.91 7.64
C ALA A 717 -47.11 -20.21 6.94
N LEU A 718 -47.64 -20.45 5.73
CA LEU A 718 -47.32 -21.63 4.92
C LEU A 718 -45.86 -21.57 4.43
N VAL A 719 -45.45 -20.45 3.81
CA VAL A 719 -44.07 -20.24 3.34
C VAL A 719 -43.06 -20.35 4.50
N ALA A 720 -43.41 -19.85 5.69
CA ALA A 720 -42.58 -19.99 6.88
C ALA A 720 -42.50 -21.43 7.41
N LYS A 721 -43.57 -22.24 7.27
CA LYS A 721 -43.54 -23.67 7.60
C LYS A 721 -42.67 -24.45 6.61
N GLU A 722 -42.79 -24.17 5.32
CA GLU A 722 -41.96 -24.77 4.26
C GLU A 722 -40.48 -24.41 4.40
N ASN A 723 -40.16 -23.14 4.68
CA ASN A 723 -38.79 -22.67 4.95
C ASN A 723 -38.27 -23.02 6.37
N GLY A 724 -38.99 -23.85 7.14
CA GLY A 724 -38.59 -24.32 8.48
C GLY A 724 -38.49 -23.21 9.55
N LYS A 725 -39.05 -22.03 9.30
CA LYS A 725 -39.07 -20.88 10.22
C LYS A 725 -40.24 -20.99 11.19
N ASN A 726 -40.28 -22.08 11.95
CA ASN A 726 -41.39 -22.45 12.82
C ASN A 726 -41.86 -21.34 13.77
N ASN A 727 -40.96 -20.47 14.26
CA ASN A 727 -41.33 -19.34 15.11
C ASN A 727 -42.18 -18.28 14.37
N VAL A 728 -41.89 -18.01 13.09
CA VAL A 728 -42.67 -17.08 12.25
C VAL A 728 -44.01 -17.71 11.89
N ALA A 729 -44.00 -18.98 11.45
CA ALA A 729 -45.23 -19.72 11.17
C ALA A 729 -46.15 -19.79 12.40
N PHE A 730 -45.61 -20.09 13.58
CA PHE A 730 -46.37 -20.09 14.84
C PHE A 730 -46.94 -18.70 15.18
N ALA A 731 -46.16 -17.63 15.00
CA ALA A 731 -46.63 -16.27 15.24
C ALA A 731 -47.80 -15.90 14.31
N CYS A 732 -47.69 -16.17 13.00
CA CYS A 732 -48.80 -15.98 12.06
C CYS A 732 -50.05 -16.78 12.47
N LEU A 733 -49.90 -18.10 12.67
CA LEU A 733 -51.03 -18.98 12.98
C LEU A 733 -51.70 -18.62 14.31
N PHE A 734 -50.93 -18.20 15.31
CA PHE A 734 -51.46 -17.78 16.62
C PHE A 734 -52.22 -16.46 16.54
N MET A 735 -51.70 -15.46 15.80
CA MET A 735 -52.43 -14.20 15.55
C MET A 735 -53.69 -14.40 14.70
N LEU A 736 -53.68 -15.40 13.81
CA LEU A 736 -54.84 -15.83 13.02
C LEU A 736 -55.80 -16.77 13.79
N GLY A 737 -55.61 -17.00 15.09
CA GLY A 737 -56.48 -17.87 15.89
C GLY A 737 -56.48 -19.35 15.48
N LYS A 738 -55.55 -19.78 14.59
CA LYS A 738 -55.42 -21.15 14.07
C LYS A 738 -54.70 -22.06 15.06
N LEU A 739 -55.30 -22.21 16.23
CA LEU A 739 -54.73 -22.90 17.38
C LEU A 739 -54.42 -24.39 17.09
N GLU A 740 -55.21 -25.06 16.26
CA GLU A 740 -54.95 -26.45 15.84
C GLU A 740 -53.69 -26.56 14.96
N ASP A 741 -53.52 -25.66 13.98
CA ASP A 741 -52.29 -25.61 13.16
C ASP A 741 -51.05 -25.27 14.00
N CYS A 742 -51.19 -24.38 15.00
CA CYS A 742 -50.14 -24.10 15.98
C CYS A 742 -49.76 -25.35 16.81
N LEU A 743 -50.77 -26.08 17.31
CA LEU A 743 -50.57 -27.27 18.10
C LEU A 743 -49.88 -28.37 17.27
N GLN A 744 -50.34 -28.57 16.03
CA GLN A 744 -49.72 -29.49 15.08
C GLN A 744 -48.29 -29.05 14.74
N LEU A 745 -48.00 -27.76 14.59
CA LEU A 745 -46.65 -27.25 14.35
C LEU A 745 -45.69 -27.50 15.54
N LEU A 746 -46.20 -27.44 16.78
CA LEU A 746 -45.43 -27.82 17.97
C LEU A 746 -45.17 -29.34 18.04
N VAL A 747 -46.12 -30.17 17.61
CA VAL A 747 -45.95 -31.63 17.49
C VAL A 747 -44.98 -31.99 16.36
N ASP A 748 -45.14 -31.40 15.17
CA ASP A 748 -44.26 -31.56 13.99
C ASP A 748 -42.80 -31.20 14.32
N SER A 749 -42.60 -30.17 15.16
CA SER A 749 -41.28 -29.73 15.63
C SER A 749 -40.77 -30.44 16.89
N ASN A 750 -41.46 -31.50 17.33
CA ASN A 750 -41.15 -32.34 18.49
C ASN A 750 -41.08 -31.57 19.84
N ARG A 751 -41.81 -30.46 19.97
CA ARG A 751 -41.94 -29.64 21.20
C ARG A 751 -43.17 -30.07 22.03
N ILE A 752 -43.35 -31.38 22.18
CA ILE A 752 -44.56 -32.00 22.78
C ILE A 752 -44.94 -31.46 24.18
N PRO A 753 -43.99 -31.18 25.11
CA PRO A 753 -44.34 -30.58 26.41
C PRO A 753 -44.95 -29.17 26.28
N GLU A 754 -44.52 -28.41 25.28
CA GLU A 754 -45.04 -27.06 25.00
C GLU A 754 -46.38 -27.14 24.28
N ALA A 755 -46.58 -28.14 23.42
CA ALA A 755 -47.88 -28.47 22.86
C ALA A 755 -48.90 -28.82 23.97
N ALA A 756 -48.49 -29.59 25.00
CA ALA A 756 -49.36 -29.94 26.12
C ALA A 756 -49.79 -28.70 26.94
N LEU A 757 -48.87 -27.76 27.16
CA LEU A 757 -49.15 -26.48 27.81
C LEU A 757 -50.03 -25.58 26.94
N MET A 758 -49.79 -25.52 25.63
CA MET A 758 -50.63 -24.75 24.70
C MET A 758 -52.05 -25.30 24.61
N ALA A 759 -52.21 -26.63 24.52
CA ALA A 759 -53.51 -27.29 24.59
C ALA A 759 -54.21 -26.92 25.89
N ARG A 760 -53.57 -27.08 27.07
CA ARG A 760 -54.20 -26.73 28.35
C ARG A 760 -54.66 -25.26 28.45
N SER A 761 -53.95 -24.34 27.80
CA SER A 761 -54.28 -22.90 27.84
C SER A 761 -55.28 -22.42 26.77
N TYR A 762 -55.40 -23.12 25.63
CA TYR A 762 -56.15 -22.62 24.47
C TYR A 762 -57.02 -23.67 23.74
N LEU A 763 -56.70 -24.96 23.85
CA LEU A 763 -57.49 -26.09 23.33
C LEU A 763 -57.57 -27.24 24.35
N PRO A 764 -58.25 -27.06 25.52
CA PRO A 764 -58.43 -28.11 26.53
C PRO A 764 -58.82 -29.49 25.96
N SER A 765 -59.71 -29.51 24.97
CA SER A 765 -60.18 -30.70 24.23
C SER A 765 -59.07 -31.59 23.66
N LYS A 766 -57.88 -31.02 23.42
CA LYS A 766 -56.71 -31.71 22.86
C LYS A 766 -55.67 -32.15 23.89
N VAL A 767 -55.85 -31.85 25.18
CA VAL A 767 -54.82 -32.18 26.19
C VAL A 767 -54.59 -33.67 26.33
N SER A 768 -55.61 -34.52 26.40
CA SER A 768 -55.47 -35.98 26.55
C SER A 768 -54.69 -36.59 25.39
N GLU A 769 -55.00 -36.18 24.15
CA GLU A 769 -54.28 -36.61 22.94
C GLU A 769 -52.79 -36.25 22.99
N ILE A 770 -52.46 -35.00 23.36
CA ILE A 770 -51.08 -34.52 23.43
C ILE A 770 -50.34 -35.09 24.65
N VAL A 771 -51.01 -35.30 25.79
CA VAL A 771 -50.45 -35.93 26.99
C VAL A 771 -50.17 -37.41 26.72
N ALA A 772 -51.01 -38.13 25.98
CA ALA A 772 -50.72 -39.50 25.53
C ALA A 772 -49.48 -39.56 24.62
N LEU A 773 -49.32 -38.59 23.69
CA LEU A 773 -48.11 -38.45 22.87
C LEU A 773 -46.87 -38.12 23.71
N TRP A 774 -46.97 -37.19 24.66
CA TRP A 774 -45.87 -36.82 25.56
C TRP A 774 -45.47 -37.99 26.47
N ARG A 775 -46.45 -38.70 27.05
CA ARG A 775 -46.23 -39.92 27.85
C ARG A 775 -45.50 -40.97 27.02
N LYS A 776 -45.92 -41.20 25.78
CA LYS A 776 -45.30 -42.15 24.84
C LYS A 776 -43.86 -41.78 24.44
N ASP A 777 -43.55 -40.49 24.32
CA ASP A 777 -42.18 -40.03 24.03
C ASP A 777 -41.28 -40.08 25.27
N LEU A 778 -41.75 -39.52 26.39
CA LEU A 778 -41.03 -39.46 27.65
C LEU A 778 -40.70 -40.86 28.21
N ASN A 779 -41.56 -41.86 27.97
CA ASN A 779 -41.33 -43.25 28.36
C ASN A 779 -40.11 -43.88 27.65
N LYS A 780 -39.66 -43.34 26.49
CA LYS A 780 -38.41 -43.75 25.85
C LYS A 780 -37.16 -43.34 26.64
N VAL A 781 -37.28 -42.31 27.49
CA VAL A 781 -36.16 -41.64 28.19
C VAL A 781 -36.21 -41.89 29.69
N ASN A 782 -37.38 -41.77 30.31
CA ASN A 782 -37.61 -41.99 31.73
C ASN A 782 -39.07 -42.44 31.97
N GLN A 783 -39.28 -43.76 32.02
CA GLN A 783 -40.56 -44.37 32.33
C GLN A 783 -41.23 -43.80 33.59
N LYS A 784 -40.47 -43.59 34.67
CA LYS A 784 -41.02 -43.10 35.95
C LYS A 784 -41.51 -41.66 35.87
N ALA A 785 -40.97 -40.85 34.96
CA ALA A 785 -41.49 -39.50 34.68
C ALA A 785 -42.76 -39.55 33.81
N ALA A 786 -42.82 -40.45 32.82
CA ALA A 786 -44.02 -40.68 32.02
C ALA A 786 -45.20 -41.23 32.87
N GLU A 787 -44.92 -42.09 33.84
CA GLU A 787 -45.92 -42.55 34.82
C GLU A 787 -46.45 -41.43 35.73
N SER A 788 -45.71 -40.32 35.88
CA SER A 788 -46.12 -39.16 36.68
C SER A 788 -46.90 -38.08 35.90
N LEU A 789 -47.06 -38.23 34.57
CA LEU A 789 -47.93 -37.36 33.79
C LEU A 789 -49.38 -37.79 33.99
N ALA A 790 -50.17 -36.94 34.65
CA ALA A 790 -51.61 -37.14 34.80
C ALA A 790 -52.35 -36.73 33.53
N ASP A 791 -53.33 -37.55 33.13
CA ASP A 791 -54.27 -37.26 32.06
C ASP A 791 -55.59 -36.73 32.67
N PRO A 792 -56.19 -35.63 32.17
CA PRO A 792 -57.46 -35.12 32.68
C PRO A 792 -58.63 -36.11 32.58
N GLU A 793 -58.63 -37.03 31.61
CA GLU A 793 -59.67 -38.07 31.50
C GLU A 793 -59.47 -39.20 32.49
N GLU A 794 -58.22 -39.57 32.81
CA GLU A 794 -57.92 -40.60 33.82
C GLU A 794 -58.10 -40.08 35.26
N TYR A 795 -57.80 -38.80 35.51
CA TYR A 795 -57.79 -38.20 36.85
C TYR A 795 -58.47 -36.82 36.94
N PRO A 796 -59.79 -36.68 36.65
CA PRO A 796 -60.48 -35.38 36.69
C PRO A 796 -60.30 -34.62 38.01
N ASN A 797 -60.24 -35.35 39.13
CA ASN A 797 -60.06 -34.79 40.48
C ASN A 797 -58.71 -34.07 40.71
N MET A 798 -57.78 -34.09 39.76
CA MET A 798 -56.52 -33.33 39.80
C MET A 798 -56.51 -32.10 38.87
N PHE A 799 -57.61 -31.84 38.16
CA PHE A 799 -57.79 -30.73 37.23
C PHE A 799 -59.06 -29.95 37.59
N GLU A 800 -58.92 -28.99 38.50
CA GLU A 800 -59.99 -28.05 38.85
C GLU A 800 -60.48 -27.29 37.60
N ASP A 801 -61.78 -27.00 37.56
CA ASP A 801 -62.47 -26.28 36.47
C ASP A 801 -62.41 -26.91 35.06
N TRP A 802 -61.91 -28.14 34.92
CA TRP A 802 -61.67 -28.77 33.61
C TRP A 802 -62.89 -28.80 32.69
N GLN A 803 -64.08 -29.06 33.24
CA GLN A 803 -65.33 -29.12 32.48
C GLN A 803 -65.79 -27.72 32.00
N ILE A 804 -65.59 -26.68 32.81
CA ILE A 804 -65.86 -25.29 32.45
C ILE A 804 -64.90 -24.84 31.33
N ALA A 805 -63.64 -25.27 31.37
CA ALA A 805 -62.66 -24.94 30.33
C ALA A 805 -63.05 -25.48 28.94
N LEU A 806 -63.75 -26.63 28.87
CA LEU A 806 -64.27 -27.21 27.63
C LEU A 806 -65.49 -26.44 27.12
N GLU A 807 -66.42 -26.05 27.99
CA GLU A 807 -67.60 -25.22 27.63
C GLU A 807 -67.17 -23.82 27.14
N VAL A 808 -66.10 -23.26 27.74
CA VAL A 808 -65.46 -22.01 27.29
C VAL A 808 -64.76 -22.18 25.93
N GLU A 809 -64.13 -23.32 25.66
CA GLU A 809 -63.49 -23.60 24.36
C GLU A 809 -64.51 -23.71 23.23
N GLU A 810 -65.63 -24.41 23.46
CA GLU A 810 -66.72 -24.56 22.49
C GLU A 810 -67.31 -23.18 22.13
N ARG A 811 -67.71 -22.40 23.14
CA ARG A 811 -68.27 -21.04 22.94
C ARG A 811 -67.27 -20.04 22.36
N ALA A 812 -65.98 -20.16 22.69
CA ALA A 812 -64.95 -19.32 22.07
C ALA A 812 -64.80 -19.62 20.57
N THR A 813 -64.97 -20.89 20.15
CA THR A 813 -64.70 -21.33 18.78
C THR A 813 -65.60 -20.66 17.74
N GLU A 814 -66.83 -20.30 18.10
CA GLU A 814 -67.72 -19.51 17.23
C GLU A 814 -67.14 -18.12 16.85
N THR A 815 -66.28 -17.54 17.70
CA THR A 815 -65.71 -16.20 17.50
C THR A 815 -64.29 -16.21 16.91
N ARG A 816 -63.57 -17.33 16.97
CA ARG A 816 -62.13 -17.45 16.60
C ARG A 816 -61.80 -17.11 15.15
N SER A 817 -62.78 -17.07 14.25
CA SER A 817 -62.60 -16.75 12.82
C SER A 817 -63.10 -15.36 12.41
N SER A 818 -63.51 -14.52 13.37
CA SER A 818 -63.94 -13.14 13.11
C SER A 818 -62.85 -12.15 13.50
N TYR A 819 -62.23 -11.50 12.51
CA TYR A 819 -61.23 -10.46 12.73
C TYR A 819 -61.91 -9.08 12.65
N PRO A 820 -62.00 -8.32 13.76
CA PRO A 820 -62.49 -6.95 13.69
C PRO A 820 -61.47 -6.06 12.92
N PRO A 821 -61.91 -5.02 12.21
CA PRO A 821 -61.01 -4.05 11.58
C PRO A 821 -60.04 -3.43 12.60
N ALA A 822 -58.81 -3.13 12.18
CA ALA A 822 -57.81 -2.51 13.06
C ALA A 822 -58.28 -1.16 13.65
N GLU A 823 -59.18 -0.46 12.95
CA GLU A 823 -59.84 0.77 13.43
C GLU A 823 -60.66 0.55 14.71
N GLU A 824 -61.23 -0.64 14.93
CA GLU A 824 -62.01 -0.95 16.13
C GLU A 824 -61.15 -1.25 17.36
N TYR A 825 -59.81 -1.28 17.25
CA TYR A 825 -58.90 -1.70 18.33
C TYR A 825 -59.21 -1.09 19.70
N VAL A 826 -59.62 0.18 19.74
CA VAL A 826 -60.02 0.91 20.96
C VAL A 826 -61.10 0.17 21.76
N ASN A 827 -62.02 -0.52 21.10
CA ASN A 827 -63.12 -1.28 21.71
C ASN A 827 -62.69 -2.63 22.30
N TYR A 828 -61.45 -3.06 22.05
CA TYR A 828 -60.91 -4.37 22.44
C TYR A 828 -59.72 -4.29 23.40
N VAL A 829 -59.13 -3.11 23.64
CA VAL A 829 -57.94 -2.91 24.50
C VAL A 829 -58.08 -3.59 25.86
N ASP A 830 -59.16 -3.31 26.58
CA ASP A 830 -59.37 -3.78 27.96
C ASP A 830 -59.69 -5.29 28.05
N ARG A 831 -60.04 -5.95 26.93
CA ARG A 831 -60.29 -7.40 26.91
C ARG A 831 -59.00 -8.22 27.09
N SER A 832 -57.83 -7.61 26.90
CA SER A 832 -56.51 -8.26 26.95
C SER A 832 -56.09 -8.79 28.33
N HIS A 833 -56.84 -8.48 29.40
CA HIS A 833 -56.49 -8.86 30.78
C HIS A 833 -57.49 -9.79 31.47
N VAL A 834 -58.55 -10.23 30.79
CA VAL A 834 -59.66 -10.96 31.43
C VAL A 834 -59.56 -12.47 31.19
N ASN A 835 -59.62 -13.26 32.26
CA ASN A 835 -59.65 -14.73 32.16
C ASN A 835 -61.06 -15.20 31.76
N LEU A 836 -61.17 -15.84 30.58
CA LEU A 836 -62.45 -16.34 30.05
C LEU A 836 -63.12 -17.36 30.99
N VAL A 837 -62.35 -18.17 31.73
CA VAL A 837 -62.90 -19.14 32.69
C VAL A 837 -63.56 -18.44 33.89
N ASP A 838 -62.97 -17.35 34.39
CA ASP A 838 -63.52 -16.62 35.53
C ASP A 838 -64.76 -15.80 35.11
N ILE A 839 -64.77 -15.23 33.89
CA ILE A 839 -65.98 -14.60 33.31
C ILE A 839 -67.12 -15.62 33.24
N PHE A 840 -66.84 -16.83 32.75
CA PHE A 840 -67.85 -17.87 32.56
C PHE A 840 -68.41 -18.39 33.89
N LYS A 841 -67.56 -18.54 34.93
CA LYS A 841 -67.99 -18.83 36.30
C LYS A 841 -68.93 -17.76 36.87
N HIS A 842 -68.62 -16.48 36.68
CA HIS A 842 -69.51 -15.41 37.10
C HIS A 842 -70.84 -15.46 36.35
N MET A 843 -70.81 -15.70 35.04
CA MET A 843 -72.00 -15.83 34.21
C MET A 843 -72.90 -17.03 34.59
N GLN A 844 -72.33 -18.10 35.17
CA GLN A 844 -73.10 -19.23 35.73
C GLN A 844 -73.60 -18.98 37.17
N LEU A 845 -73.03 -18.03 37.91
CA LEU A 845 -73.48 -17.68 39.26
C LEU A 845 -74.67 -16.71 39.26
N ASP A 846 -74.79 -15.87 38.23
CA ASP A 846 -75.90 -14.92 38.08
C ASP A 846 -77.23 -15.60 37.68
N ASP A 847 -77.21 -16.87 37.25
CA ASP A 847 -78.40 -17.67 36.88
C ASP A 847 -79.15 -18.30 38.09
N ASP A 848 -78.57 -18.27 39.30
CA ASP A 848 -79.03 -19.09 40.46
C ASP A 848 -79.65 -18.27 41.63
N GLU A 849 -79.85 -16.95 41.50
CA GLU A 849 -80.69 -16.14 42.41
C GLU A 849 -82.05 -15.73 41.79
N PRO A 850 -83.19 -15.98 42.46
CA PRO A 850 -84.51 -15.73 41.89
C PRO A 850 -85.02 -14.30 42.12
N HIS A 851 -84.85 -13.41 41.13
CA HIS A 851 -85.44 -12.07 41.17
C HIS A 851 -86.91 -12.03 40.69
N GLU A 852 -87.78 -11.43 41.52
CA GLU A 852 -89.19 -11.20 41.20
C GLU A 852 -89.40 -9.96 40.31
N ASN A 853 -90.26 -10.12 39.29
CA ASN A 853 -91.21 -9.15 38.71
C ASN A 853 -90.88 -7.62 38.70
N GLY A 854 -90.79 -7.08 37.49
CA GLY A 854 -90.92 -5.64 37.14
C GLY A 854 -90.22 -5.40 35.80
N GLU A 855 -90.90 -5.13 34.68
CA GLU A 855 -91.73 -3.96 34.35
C GLU A 855 -91.03 -2.61 34.62
N LEU A 856 -90.90 -1.67 33.66
CA LEU A 856 -91.23 -1.68 32.21
C LEU A 856 -90.53 -0.48 31.53
N ASP A 857 -90.45 -0.53 30.19
CA ASP A 857 -90.54 0.61 29.23
C ASP A 857 -89.47 1.72 29.06
N HIS A 858 -89.35 2.13 27.77
CA HIS A 858 -88.94 3.42 27.20
C HIS A 858 -87.56 4.03 27.53
N GLU A 859 -86.94 4.86 26.70
CA GLU A 859 -86.80 5.10 25.24
C GLU A 859 -85.95 6.39 25.12
N GLU A 860 -85.48 6.70 23.91
CA GLU A 860 -84.46 7.69 23.53
C GLU A 860 -84.61 9.15 24.05
N GLY A 861 -83.47 9.80 24.32
CA GLY A 861 -83.33 11.26 24.55
C GLY A 861 -81.89 11.63 24.95
N VAL A 862 -80.97 12.12 24.09
CA VAL A 862 -80.91 13.35 23.24
C VAL A 862 -80.19 14.53 23.93
N GLU A 863 -79.25 15.15 23.18
CA GLU A 863 -78.49 16.39 23.46
C GLU A 863 -77.51 16.33 24.66
N GLU A 864 -76.20 16.61 24.51
CA GLU A 864 -75.44 17.78 24.03
C GLU A 864 -75.16 18.87 25.08
N ASN A 865 -73.86 19.24 25.17
CA ASN A 865 -73.32 20.56 25.52
C ASN A 865 -73.63 21.17 26.92
N GLY A 866 -72.65 21.95 27.44
CA GLY A 866 -72.82 22.71 28.69
C GLY A 866 -71.50 23.10 29.36
N ASN A 867 -71.03 24.33 29.12
CA ASN A 867 -69.81 24.89 29.72
C ASN A 867 -70.16 26.14 30.55
N GLU A 868 -69.87 26.12 31.86
CA GLU A 868 -69.85 27.24 32.83
C GLU A 868 -69.29 26.69 34.17
N GLY A 869 -68.77 27.46 35.14
CA GLY A 869 -68.55 28.91 35.25
C GLY A 869 -68.53 29.37 36.73
N GLU A 870 -67.79 30.45 37.06
CA GLU A 870 -67.81 31.18 38.38
C GLU A 870 -67.26 30.40 39.63
N TYR A 871 -66.77 30.93 40.78
CA TYR A 871 -66.39 32.25 41.38
C TYR A 871 -65.74 32.00 42.79
N ILE A 872 -65.04 32.89 43.54
CA ILE A 872 -64.43 34.24 43.39
C ILE A 872 -63.36 34.46 44.52
N ASP A 873 -62.40 35.39 44.34
CA ASP A 873 -61.46 36.02 45.34
C ASP A 873 -60.53 35.17 46.27
N GLY A 874 -59.40 35.70 46.78
CA GLY A 874 -58.71 36.98 46.49
C GLY A 874 -57.65 37.41 47.54
N GLN A 875 -56.71 38.29 47.14
CA GLN A 875 -55.75 39.11 47.96
C GLN A 875 -54.69 38.36 48.82
N GLU A 876 -53.51 38.89 49.21
CA GLU A 876 -52.80 40.20 49.11
C GLU A 876 -51.26 39.90 49.09
N GLU A 877 -50.43 40.35 48.12
CA GLU A 877 -49.61 41.59 48.04
C GLU A 877 -48.13 41.47 48.55
N GLU A 878 -47.30 42.54 48.49
CA GLU A 878 -45.85 42.46 48.16
C GLU A 878 -44.78 42.92 49.21
N ALA A 879 -43.58 42.31 49.07
CA ALA A 879 -42.19 42.85 49.13
C ALA A 879 -41.61 43.74 50.27
N ALA A 880 -40.46 43.29 50.84
CA ALA A 880 -39.23 44.04 51.20
C ALA A 880 -38.14 43.02 51.65
N ALA A 881 -36.85 43.01 51.24
CA ALA A 881 -35.75 44.00 51.28
C ALA A 881 -35.25 44.32 52.72
N ALA A 882 -33.95 44.26 53.10
CA ALA A 882 -32.71 43.81 52.43
C ALA A 882 -31.53 43.60 53.46
N GLU A 883 -30.28 43.48 52.98
CA GLU A 883 -28.95 43.64 53.66
C GLU A 883 -28.08 42.41 54.07
N ASN A 884 -27.07 42.15 53.22
CA ASN A 884 -25.62 41.95 53.50
C ASN A 884 -25.09 41.32 54.81
N ALA A 885 -24.29 40.24 54.66
CA ALA A 885 -22.93 40.15 55.25
C ALA A 885 -22.04 39.13 54.48
N ASN A 886 -20.75 39.45 54.29
CA ASN A 886 -19.76 38.59 53.61
C ASN A 886 -18.95 37.73 54.60
N THR A 887 -18.41 36.59 54.14
CA THR A 887 -16.96 36.31 54.31
C THR A 887 -16.47 35.23 53.33
N ASN A 888 -15.28 35.45 52.74
CA ASN A 888 -14.66 34.54 51.76
C ASN A 888 -13.58 33.66 52.41
N ALA A 889 -13.27 32.53 51.77
CA ALA A 889 -11.93 31.93 51.80
C ALA A 889 -11.59 31.40 50.39
N ASN A 890 -10.53 31.92 49.78
CA ASN A 890 -9.99 31.45 48.50
C ASN A 890 -8.83 30.49 48.75
N ALA A 891 -8.63 29.50 47.87
CA ALA A 891 -7.30 29.24 47.28
C ALA A 891 -7.38 28.32 46.05
N MET A 892 -6.51 28.61 45.10
CA MET A 892 -6.17 27.87 43.89
C MET A 892 -5.78 26.40 44.15
N ASP A 893 -6.03 25.50 43.19
CA ASP A 893 -5.00 25.18 42.18
C ASP A 893 -5.57 24.49 40.93
N ASN A 894 -4.76 24.45 39.86
CA ASN A 894 -5.14 23.84 38.57
C ASN A 894 -4.87 22.32 38.59
N ASP A 895 -5.73 21.55 37.91
CA ASP A 895 -5.28 20.96 36.64
C ASP A 895 -6.47 20.66 35.71
N SER A 896 -6.26 20.70 34.39
CA SER A 896 -7.33 20.61 33.39
C SER A 896 -7.14 19.46 32.41
N SER A 897 -8.05 18.47 32.42
CA SER A 897 -8.03 17.34 31.49
C SER A 897 -9.43 16.98 30.97
N ASP A 898 -10.14 17.96 30.40
CA ASP A 898 -11.38 17.72 29.66
C ASP A 898 -11.09 17.59 28.16
N GLY A 899 -11.47 16.46 27.57
CA GLY A 899 -11.14 16.10 26.19
C GLY A 899 -12.19 15.22 25.52
N ALA A 900 -13.03 15.84 24.70
CA ALA A 900 -13.88 15.19 23.69
C ALA A 900 -14.90 14.13 24.19
N GLN A 901 -15.94 14.56 24.91
CA GLN A 901 -17.28 14.03 24.63
C GLN A 901 -17.91 14.85 23.49
N LEU A 902 -18.35 14.22 22.40
CA LEU A 902 -19.40 14.76 21.50
C LEU A 902 -19.95 13.68 20.55
N ARG A 903 -21.25 13.39 20.68
CA ARG A 903 -22.20 12.84 19.68
C ARG A 903 -21.79 11.63 18.80
N GLN A 904 -22.45 10.50 19.04
CA GLN A 904 -23.11 9.65 18.02
C GLN A 904 -24.47 9.17 18.62
N PRO A 905 -25.47 8.74 17.82
CA PRO A 905 -26.88 8.76 18.23
C PRO A 905 -27.41 7.48 18.91
N LYS A 906 -28.63 7.57 19.46
CA LYS A 906 -29.39 6.44 20.03
C LYS A 906 -30.19 5.71 18.94
N SER A 907 -30.10 4.38 18.87
CA SER A 907 -30.98 3.54 18.04
C SER A 907 -31.35 2.19 18.70
N ASN A 908 -31.40 2.11 20.03
CA ASN A 908 -31.92 0.95 20.75
C ASN A 908 -33.46 0.85 20.63
N TRP A 909 -33.96 0.32 19.50
CA TRP A 909 -35.39 0.06 19.29
C TRP A 909 -35.77 -1.43 19.24
N LEU A 910 -34.82 -2.34 18.97
CA LEU A 910 -35.06 -3.79 19.01
C LEU A 910 -35.16 -4.38 20.44
N GLY A 911 -34.76 -3.62 21.46
CA GLY A 911 -34.70 -4.11 22.85
C GLY A 911 -35.99 -3.98 23.68
N LEU A 912 -36.98 -3.20 23.21
CA LEU A 912 -38.14 -2.82 24.04
C LEU A 912 -39.42 -3.62 23.74
N ILE A 913 -39.62 -4.05 22.50
CA ILE A 913 -40.85 -4.74 22.07
C ILE A 913 -40.84 -6.22 22.49
N LEU A 914 -39.70 -6.92 22.35
CA LEU A 914 -39.56 -8.31 22.79
C LEU A 914 -39.80 -8.49 24.31
N LEU A 915 -39.59 -7.43 25.09
CA LEU A 915 -39.72 -7.45 26.54
C LEU A 915 -41.18 -7.51 27.03
N LEU A 916 -42.13 -7.02 26.21
CA LEU A 916 -43.55 -6.95 26.58
C LEU A 916 -44.25 -8.31 26.45
N CYS A 917 -44.05 -9.01 25.32
CA CYS A 917 -44.63 -10.36 25.13
C CYS A 917 -44.06 -11.40 26.11
N LEU A 918 -42.77 -11.29 26.47
CA LEU A 918 -42.14 -12.17 27.47
C LEU A 918 -42.56 -11.88 28.93
N HIS A 919 -43.22 -10.75 29.19
CA HIS A 919 -43.65 -10.38 30.55
C HIS A 919 -44.88 -11.16 31.04
N HIS A 920 -45.71 -11.69 30.13
CA HIS A 920 -46.85 -12.54 30.50
C HIS A 920 -46.42 -13.96 30.90
N VAL A 921 -45.48 -14.56 30.17
CA VAL A 921 -44.99 -15.94 30.42
C VAL A 921 -44.23 -16.04 31.75
N THR A 922 -43.53 -14.98 32.16
CA THR A 922 -42.68 -14.98 33.36
C THR A 922 -43.40 -14.68 34.67
N LYS A 923 -44.66 -14.21 34.64
CA LYS A 923 -45.46 -13.95 35.85
C LYS A 923 -46.12 -15.22 36.43
N SER A 924 -46.45 -16.21 35.60
CA SER A 924 -47.10 -17.47 36.01
C SER A 924 -46.14 -18.49 36.66
N ILE A 925 -45.11 -18.01 37.34
CA ILE A 925 -44.05 -18.83 37.97
C ILE A 925 -44.10 -18.73 39.51
N LYS A 926 -44.96 -17.88 40.08
CA LYS A 926 -45.10 -17.76 41.55
C LYS A 926 -45.88 -18.90 42.20
N ASP A 927 -46.85 -19.49 41.51
CA ASP A 927 -47.71 -20.55 42.07
C ASP A 927 -47.13 -21.97 41.91
N VAL A 928 -45.91 -22.08 41.39
CA VAL A 928 -45.10 -23.31 41.39
C VAL A 928 -44.85 -23.83 42.82
N SER A 929 -45.06 -22.99 43.85
CA SER A 929 -45.08 -23.41 45.26
C SER A 929 -46.10 -24.52 45.59
N CYS A 930 -47.14 -24.73 44.78
CA CYS A 930 -48.11 -25.80 45.00
C CYS A 930 -47.71 -27.14 44.35
N PHE A 931 -46.90 -27.10 43.27
CA PHE A 931 -46.56 -28.30 42.48
C PHE A 931 -45.55 -29.25 43.16
N MET A 932 -45.04 -28.88 44.34
CA MET A 932 -43.98 -29.62 45.04
C MET A 932 -44.47 -30.81 45.89
N GLN A 933 -45.77 -31.16 45.85
CA GLN A 933 -46.32 -32.28 46.64
C GLN A 933 -46.23 -33.67 45.96
N LEU A 934 -45.96 -33.76 44.65
CA LEU A 934 -45.94 -35.03 43.92
C LEU A 934 -44.65 -35.88 44.07
N LEU A 935 -43.61 -35.39 44.78
CA LEU A 935 -42.31 -36.07 44.91
C LEU A 935 -41.72 -36.01 46.33
N GLN A 936 -42.20 -36.87 47.24
CA GLN A 936 -41.63 -37.04 48.59
C GLN A 936 -40.61 -38.20 48.71
N VAL A 937 -39.32 -37.97 48.38
CA VAL A 937 -38.17 -38.72 48.91
C VAL A 937 -36.96 -37.76 49.02
N PRO A 938 -36.18 -37.71 50.13
CA PRO A 938 -35.16 -36.68 50.36
C PRO A 938 -33.71 -37.08 50.01
N VAL A 939 -32.80 -36.08 50.03
CA VAL A 939 -31.32 -36.16 49.92
C VAL A 939 -30.82 -36.43 48.46
N CYS A 940 -29.87 -35.69 47.85
CA CYS A 940 -28.77 -34.84 48.35
C CYS A 940 -28.49 -33.63 47.43
N GLY A 941 -27.89 -32.55 47.94
CA GLY A 941 -27.59 -31.35 47.15
C GLY A 941 -26.22 -31.33 46.45
N VAL A 942 -26.23 -31.30 45.12
CA VAL A 942 -25.13 -30.85 44.21
C VAL A 942 -25.81 -30.18 42.99
N ILE A 943 -25.05 -29.42 42.18
CA ILE A 943 -25.52 -28.75 40.93
C ILE A 943 -26.46 -27.55 41.19
N PHE A 944 -25.98 -26.57 41.95
CA PHE A 944 -26.50 -25.19 41.93
C PHE A 944 -25.36 -24.17 41.83
N TYR A 945 -24.41 -24.41 40.91
CA TYR A 945 -23.26 -23.54 40.63
C TYR A 945 -22.84 -23.66 39.15
N SER A 946 -23.22 -22.69 38.31
CA SER A 946 -22.55 -22.27 37.05
C SER A 946 -23.53 -21.70 36.00
N LEU A 947 -24.09 -20.50 36.25
CA LEU A 947 -24.65 -19.59 35.22
C LEU A 947 -25.01 -18.22 35.83
N GLY A 948 -24.04 -17.60 36.51
CA GLY A 948 -24.28 -16.41 37.34
C GLY A 948 -23.06 -15.49 37.48
N LYS A 949 -22.31 -15.27 36.40
CA LYS A 949 -21.22 -14.28 36.27
C LYS A 949 -20.71 -14.22 34.82
N ALA A 950 -21.04 -13.15 34.10
CA ALA A 950 -20.28 -12.55 32.98
C ALA A 950 -21.16 -11.54 32.20
N LEU A 951 -21.29 -10.32 32.72
CA LEU A 951 -21.57 -9.17 31.85
C LEU A 951 -20.22 -8.56 31.41
N HIS A 952 -20.24 -7.98 30.22
CA HIS A 952 -19.17 -7.31 29.45
C HIS A 952 -18.07 -6.56 30.24
N PRO A 953 -16.85 -6.36 29.68
CA PRO A 953 -16.66 -6.04 28.24
C PRO A 953 -15.51 -6.70 27.48
N LEU A 954 -15.66 -6.75 26.15
CA LEU A 954 -14.59 -6.49 25.17
C LEU A 954 -15.20 -6.09 23.81
N PHE A 955 -14.58 -5.13 23.14
CA PHE A 955 -14.83 -4.69 21.75
C PHE A 955 -13.48 -4.16 21.21
N PHE A 956 -13.27 -4.21 19.89
CA PHE A 956 -11.94 -4.14 19.23
C PHE A 956 -11.05 -5.36 19.56
N LEU A 957 -10.28 -5.93 18.63
CA LEU A 957 -9.82 -5.43 17.32
C LEU A 957 -10.19 -6.32 16.12
N SER A 958 -10.18 -5.69 14.95
CA SER A 958 -10.01 -6.32 13.63
C SER A 958 -8.70 -5.84 13.00
N GLU A 959 -7.87 -6.75 12.46
CA GLU A 959 -7.23 -6.65 11.12
C GLU A 959 -6.05 -7.64 10.89
N ALA A 960 -5.99 -8.15 9.65
CA ALA A 960 -4.82 -8.61 8.89
C ALA A 960 -4.01 -9.90 9.28
N ILE A 961 -3.36 -10.44 8.22
CA ILE A 961 -2.34 -11.52 8.15
C ILE A 961 -2.86 -12.95 8.50
N ILE A 962 -3.03 -13.92 7.59
CA ILE A 962 -2.26 -14.47 6.44
C ILE A 962 -1.23 -15.57 6.84
N ILE A 963 -1.62 -16.82 6.52
CA ILE A 963 -0.80 -18.04 6.26
C ILE A 963 0.16 -18.54 7.36
N LEU A 964 -0.23 -19.65 8.03
CA LEU A 964 0.54 -20.90 8.22
C LEU A 964 -0.32 -21.88 9.06
N GLY A 965 -0.57 -23.14 8.68
CA GLY A 965 -0.27 -23.84 7.42
C GLY A 965 -1.00 -25.20 7.35
N ARG A 966 -1.05 -25.81 6.15
CA ARG A 966 -1.55 -27.20 5.98
C ARG A 966 -0.58 -28.21 6.59
N LYS A 967 -1.09 -29.31 7.16
CA LYS A 967 -0.67 -30.70 6.83
C LYS A 967 -1.55 -31.78 7.48
N GLU A 968 -1.66 -32.92 6.78
CA GLU A 968 -2.01 -34.29 7.22
C GLU A 968 -2.89 -34.44 8.51
N TYR A 969 -4.12 -34.94 8.50
CA TYR A 969 -4.73 -36.01 7.68
C TYR A 969 -3.99 -37.37 7.82
N LEU A 970 -4.31 -38.15 8.87
CA LEU A 970 -4.21 -39.63 8.85
C LEU A 970 -4.87 -40.32 10.07
N THR A 971 -5.42 -41.52 9.82
CA THR A 971 -5.76 -42.60 10.77
C THR A 971 -6.55 -42.27 12.05
N LEU A 972 -7.87 -42.21 11.90
CA LEU A 972 -8.78 -42.76 12.90
C LEU A 972 -9.06 -44.22 12.55
N LEU A 973 -8.48 -45.18 13.29
CA LEU A 973 -8.88 -46.60 13.32
C LEU A 973 -8.14 -47.36 14.43
N GLN A 974 -8.86 -47.83 15.44
CA GLN A 974 -8.34 -48.81 16.41
C GLN A 974 -8.82 -50.23 16.02
N LYS A 975 -8.10 -50.88 15.11
CA LYS A 975 -7.94 -52.35 15.03
C LYS A 975 -6.96 -52.74 13.93
#